data_AF-A0A1C4U0I2-F1
#
_entry.id   AF-A0A1C4U0I2-F1
#
_cell.length_a   1.000
_cell.length_b   1.000
_cell.length_c   1.000
_cell.angle_alpha   90.00
_cell.angle_beta   90.00
_cell.angle_gamma   90.00
#
_symmetry.space_group_name_H-M   'P 1'
#
loop_
_entity.id
_entity.type
_entity.pdbx_description
1 polymer ?
#
loop_
_entity_poly.entity_id
_entity_poly.type
_entity_poly.pdbx_seq_one_letter_code
_entity_poly.pdbx_strand_id
1 'polypeptide(L)'
;MRRRVTAGLASAAAALLAAGVVTAPAAAAPAAEPTPGADNAKLGKKDNLPDSKADQHREVRKQAIADLLKGKAKLQTRNGSKVIQVKDDLFVEYQQAPKVDPIFTMLVNFGDKTDPRTGGTPGPVVNQIPEPDRNWDGGSTDDNSTMWRPDFHREHYTDMFYGPGESMRDFYLKQSGGRYTVGGDVSDWITVPYNEARYGSNNISEADGYWNFVKDTATSWYDVQVKAGKTPQQIKDYLAQFDVWDRYDFDGDGDFNEPDGYIDHFQAVHAGEGEEAGGGAQGEDAIWSHRWAAFPNLEGKAGPAGNLAGGVQIGDSGFWIRDYTTEPENGGLGVFAHEYGHDLGLPDLYDTQGGDNGVGFWSLMASGSWLGHGTDDIGSTPGYMDPWSKLFLGWLNYSVVEEKSGTTKVTLGPAGDSDGPKAQAVVVNLPAQTQTTNYNTPFGGSYEWWGGSADDLNSTLTRTLDLTGATSASITAKAQWDIEEDYDFFYAEVSTDGGATWHALSNSLIDQGETGVDGSTSGAWVDLTYDLSAYAGQTVTFRYRYATDGGLHFAGPFLDNIALTKNGAVAWTDDAETLAAEWAVKGWTRITGSVTDTYPRFYIAENRTYFGYDDTLRTGGYNFGWLNSRPNFVERFSNHPGMLVWYVNYAYGDNNTSQHPGYGLNLPVDVRSQKINIPGQGVITNRRGGYDATFSLYAKPAQTFHKNGVAATVPALGPQPVFDDSGIGTYWNSGNAQNSVKVAGSGTRIQILQQGTTPTSDMVVKITN
;
A
#
# COMPACT_ATOMS: atom_id res chain seq x y z
N MET A 1 15.05 -10.78 -16.15
CA MET A 1 14.98 -9.31 -16.00
C MET A 1 14.62 -8.96 -14.55
N ARG A 2 14.74 -7.69 -14.13
CA ARG A 2 14.52 -7.27 -12.73
C ARG A 2 13.22 -6.47 -12.62
N ARG A 3 12.29 -6.85 -11.74
CA ARG A 3 11.28 -5.91 -11.23
C ARG A 3 11.99 -4.86 -10.36
N ARG A 4 11.65 -3.59 -10.57
CA ARG A 4 12.06 -2.44 -9.76
C ARG A 4 10.93 -1.43 -9.87
N VAL A 5 10.29 -1.11 -8.75
CA VAL A 5 9.33 -0.01 -8.68
C VAL A 5 10.13 1.29 -8.64
N THR A 6 10.16 2.01 -9.77
CA THR A 6 10.40 3.45 -9.80
C THR A 6 9.08 4.19 -9.52
N ALA A 7 9.19 5.47 -9.16
CA ALA A 7 8.09 6.43 -9.24
C ALA A 7 8.63 7.64 -10.06
N GLY A 8 8.24 7.91 -11.31
CA GLY A 8 7.12 7.39 -12.09
C GLY A 8 7.01 5.86 -12.16
N LEU A 9 5.76 5.39 -12.10
CA LEU A 9 5.35 4.01 -11.84
C LEU A 9 5.64 3.11 -13.08
N ALA A 10 5.17 1.86 -13.25
CA ALA A 10 4.40 0.95 -12.38
C ALA A 10 4.96 -0.49 -12.51
N SER A 11 4.60 -1.16 -13.62
CA SER A 11 5.14 -2.42 -14.18
C SER A 11 4.83 -3.75 -13.44
N ALA A 12 4.13 -4.71 -14.08
CA ALA A 12 3.86 -6.09 -13.61
C ALA A 12 3.17 -7.06 -14.62
N ALA A 13 3.83 -7.42 -15.73
CA ALA A 13 3.45 -8.47 -16.71
C ALA A 13 2.94 -9.85 -16.21
N ALA A 14 2.28 -10.62 -17.10
CA ALA A 14 2.16 -12.10 -17.05
C ALA A 14 1.98 -12.79 -18.43
N ALA A 15 2.55 -14.00 -18.62
CA ALA A 15 2.18 -14.91 -19.73
C ALA A 15 2.51 -16.40 -19.43
N LEU A 16 1.64 -17.29 -19.90
CA LEU A 16 1.63 -18.75 -19.64
C LEU A 16 2.24 -19.59 -20.77
N LEU A 17 2.63 -20.85 -20.48
CA LEU A 17 2.74 -21.92 -21.47
C LEU A 17 2.32 -23.29 -20.88
N ALA A 18 1.65 -24.12 -21.68
CA ALA A 18 1.06 -25.39 -21.29
C ALA A 18 1.58 -26.58 -22.10
N ALA A 19 1.58 -27.80 -21.52
CA ALA A 19 1.21 -29.07 -22.18
C ALA A 19 1.51 -30.31 -21.29
N GLY A 20 0.66 -31.35 -21.38
CA GLY A 20 1.05 -32.75 -21.10
C GLY A 20 0.21 -33.52 -20.08
N VAL A 21 -0.90 -34.13 -20.50
CA VAL A 21 -1.70 -35.05 -19.66
C VAL A 21 -1.22 -36.50 -19.83
N VAL A 22 -0.97 -37.19 -18.70
CA VAL A 22 -0.91 -38.67 -18.64
C VAL A 22 -1.62 -39.12 -17.36
N THR A 23 -2.62 -39.99 -17.51
CA THR A 23 -3.47 -40.47 -16.40
C THR A 23 -2.95 -41.77 -15.78
N ALA A 24 -2.90 -41.84 -14.45
CA ALA A 24 -2.76 -43.08 -13.67
C ALA A 24 -3.65 -43.01 -12.40
N PRO A 25 -4.06 -44.15 -11.80
CA PRO A 25 -5.30 -44.21 -11.03
C PRO A 25 -5.20 -43.75 -9.57
N ALA A 26 -6.33 -43.29 -9.04
CA ALA A 26 -6.48 -42.80 -7.67
C ALA A 26 -6.25 -43.88 -6.61
N ALA A 27 -5.42 -43.54 -5.61
CA ALA A 27 -5.46 -44.12 -4.28
C ALA A 27 -6.13 -43.11 -3.33
N ALA A 28 -6.91 -43.59 -2.37
CA ALA A 28 -7.64 -42.72 -1.45
C ALA A 28 -6.67 -41.88 -0.60
N ALA A 29 -6.88 -40.56 -0.57
CA ALA A 29 -6.12 -39.67 0.29
C ALA A 29 -6.43 -39.95 1.77
N PRO A 30 -5.43 -39.97 2.67
CA PRO A 30 -5.67 -39.93 4.11
C PRO A 30 -6.32 -38.60 4.50
N ALA A 31 -7.00 -38.58 5.65
CA ALA A 31 -7.65 -37.38 6.19
C ALA A 31 -6.63 -36.24 6.42
N ALA A 32 -7.08 -35.00 6.20
CA ALA A 32 -6.25 -33.80 6.38
C ALA A 32 -5.74 -33.67 7.82
N GLU A 33 -4.47 -33.29 7.97
CA GLU A 33 -3.88 -32.85 9.23
C GLU A 33 -4.28 -31.37 9.49
N PRO A 34 -4.52 -30.96 10.74
CA PRO A 34 -4.78 -29.55 11.06
C PRO A 34 -3.52 -28.70 10.81
N THR A 35 -3.68 -27.56 10.14
CA THR A 35 -2.56 -26.71 9.69
C THR A 35 -2.32 -25.51 10.63
N PRO A 36 -1.08 -25.14 10.98
CA PRO A 36 -0.79 -24.06 11.96
C PRO A 36 -0.91 -22.64 11.39
N GLY A 37 -1.31 -21.69 12.24
CA GLY A 37 -1.45 -20.27 11.90
C GLY A 37 -0.14 -19.46 11.80
N ALA A 38 -0.23 -18.31 11.12
CA ALA A 38 0.70 -17.16 11.05
C ALA A 38 2.18 -17.35 10.64
N ASP A 39 2.82 -18.50 10.91
CA ASP A 39 4.15 -18.86 10.40
C ASP A 39 4.07 -19.64 9.07
N ASN A 40 2.87 -20.12 8.70
CA ASN A 40 2.55 -20.80 7.43
C ASN A 40 1.58 -20.00 6.53
N ALA A 41 1.21 -18.77 6.90
CA ALA A 41 0.42 -17.87 6.05
C ALA A 41 1.05 -17.86 4.65
N LYS A 42 0.25 -18.17 3.61
CA LYS A 42 0.75 -18.34 2.24
C LYS A 42 1.25 -17.00 1.70
N LEU A 43 2.54 -16.76 1.90
CA LEU A 43 3.29 -15.60 1.45
C LEU A 43 3.04 -15.34 -0.04
N GLY A 44 2.15 -14.39 -0.35
CA GLY A 44 1.69 -14.13 -1.72
C GLY A 44 0.37 -13.34 -1.81
N LYS A 45 -0.57 -13.54 -0.87
CA LYS A 45 -1.70 -12.60 -0.69
C LYS A 45 -1.22 -11.31 -0.03
N LYS A 46 -1.95 -10.21 -0.25
CA LYS A 46 -1.66 -8.86 0.26
C LYS A 46 -2.81 -8.36 1.10
N ASP A 47 -2.50 -7.71 2.22
CA ASP A 47 -3.52 -7.10 3.07
C ASP A 47 -3.99 -5.77 2.45
N ASN A 48 -3.10 -4.98 1.83
CA ASN A 48 -3.49 -3.89 0.92
C ASN A 48 -3.49 -4.34 -0.57
N LEU A 49 -4.67 -4.53 -1.14
CA LEU A 49 -4.84 -4.94 -2.54
C LEU A 49 -4.78 -3.74 -3.52
N PRO A 50 -4.27 -3.94 -4.76
CA PRO A 50 -3.95 -2.83 -5.66
C PRO A 50 -5.14 -1.95 -6.04
N ASP A 51 -4.97 -0.64 -5.91
CA ASP A 51 -5.91 0.39 -6.37
C ASP A 51 -5.14 1.60 -6.89
N SER A 52 -5.28 1.87 -8.20
CA SER A 52 -4.65 2.97 -8.94
C SER A 52 -4.75 4.30 -8.21
N LYS A 53 -5.98 4.65 -7.81
CA LYS A 53 -6.33 5.95 -7.24
C LYS A 53 -5.73 6.13 -5.85
N ALA A 54 -5.76 5.09 -5.01
CA ALA A 54 -5.07 5.08 -3.72
C ALA A 54 -3.54 5.14 -3.86
N ASP A 55 -2.98 4.45 -4.85
CA ASP A 55 -1.54 4.41 -5.11
C ASP A 55 -1.01 5.78 -5.55
N GLN A 56 -1.66 6.43 -6.50
CA GLN A 56 -1.33 7.79 -6.93
C GLN A 56 -1.45 8.81 -5.78
N HIS A 57 -2.55 8.79 -5.02
CA HIS A 57 -2.74 9.68 -3.88
C HIS A 57 -1.62 9.49 -2.82
N ARG A 58 -1.18 8.25 -2.58
CA ARG A 58 -0.06 7.93 -1.69
C ARG A 58 1.28 8.49 -2.20
N GLU A 59 1.59 8.38 -3.50
CA GLU A 59 2.80 8.95 -4.09
C GLU A 59 2.80 10.50 -4.02
N VAL A 60 1.68 11.13 -4.39
CA VAL A 60 1.50 12.59 -4.30
C VAL A 60 1.67 13.06 -2.84
N ARG A 61 1.08 12.36 -1.88
CA ARG A 61 1.21 12.66 -0.44
C ARG A 61 2.66 12.52 0.04
N LYS A 62 3.39 11.46 -0.33
CA LYS A 62 4.83 11.32 0.00
C LYS A 62 5.63 12.54 -0.50
N GLN A 63 5.43 12.95 -1.75
CA GLN A 63 6.16 14.09 -2.32
C GLN A 63 5.78 15.42 -1.65
N ALA A 64 4.49 15.66 -1.41
CA ALA A 64 4.00 16.86 -0.71
C ALA A 64 4.63 17.00 0.69
N ILE A 65 4.74 15.89 1.43
CA ILE A 65 5.37 15.84 2.75
C ILE A 65 6.88 16.08 2.66
N ALA A 66 7.57 15.50 1.67
CA ALA A 66 9.00 15.75 1.47
C ALA A 66 9.30 17.23 1.14
N ASP A 67 8.44 17.90 0.39
CA ASP A 67 8.57 19.32 0.10
C ASP A 67 8.16 20.22 1.29
N LEU A 68 7.22 19.78 2.14
CA LEU A 68 6.92 20.43 3.42
C LEU A 68 8.11 20.35 4.40
N LEU A 69 8.73 19.17 4.55
CA LEU A 69 9.92 18.95 5.38
C LEU A 69 11.13 19.79 4.95
N LYS A 70 11.21 20.14 3.67
CA LYS A 70 12.26 21.00 3.08
C LYS A 70 11.86 22.48 3.02
N GLY A 71 10.70 22.86 3.57
CA GLY A 71 10.19 24.23 3.57
C GLY A 71 9.83 24.80 2.19
N LYS A 72 9.73 23.95 1.16
CA LYS A 72 9.30 24.34 -0.19
C LYS A 72 7.78 24.49 -0.27
N ALA A 73 7.05 23.59 0.38
CA ALA A 73 5.60 23.64 0.53
C ALA A 73 5.20 24.22 1.90
N LYS A 74 3.93 24.61 2.04
CA LYS A 74 3.36 25.16 3.29
C LYS A 74 1.94 24.66 3.48
N LEU A 75 1.54 24.50 4.73
CA LEU A 75 0.15 24.20 5.09
C LEU A 75 -0.74 25.42 4.90
N GLN A 76 -1.82 25.22 4.15
CA GLN A 76 -2.95 26.13 4.01
C GLN A 76 -4.11 25.62 4.87
N THR A 77 -5.14 26.43 5.13
CA THR A 77 -6.42 25.94 5.69
C THR A 77 -7.51 26.07 4.64
N ARG A 78 -8.24 24.98 4.40
CA ARG A 78 -9.49 24.91 3.63
C ARG A 78 -10.50 24.19 4.51
N ASN A 79 -11.69 24.78 4.68
CA ASN A 79 -12.81 24.27 5.48
C ASN A 79 -12.50 23.46 6.77
N GLY A 80 -11.53 23.91 7.58
CA GLY A 80 -11.11 23.21 8.81
C GLY A 80 -9.93 22.25 8.63
N SER A 81 -9.75 21.68 7.45
CA SER A 81 -8.55 20.96 7.04
C SER A 81 -7.30 21.84 7.08
N LYS A 82 -6.15 21.20 7.27
CA LYS A 82 -4.89 21.71 6.72
C LYS A 82 -4.56 20.90 5.48
N VAL A 83 -4.16 21.60 4.42
CA VAL A 83 -3.79 20.99 3.15
C VAL A 83 -2.42 21.47 2.69
N ILE A 84 -1.69 20.60 2.02
CA ILE A 84 -0.52 20.95 1.22
C ILE A 84 -0.99 21.09 -0.22
N GLN A 85 -0.88 22.28 -0.80
CA GLN A 85 -1.15 22.48 -2.22
C GLN A 85 0.06 21.99 -3.04
N VAL A 86 -0.18 21.08 -3.98
CA VAL A 86 0.85 20.51 -4.87
C VAL A 86 0.90 21.27 -6.20
N LYS A 87 -0.28 21.56 -6.78
CA LYS A 87 -0.49 22.45 -7.94
C LYS A 87 -1.85 23.15 -7.80
N ASP A 88 -2.30 23.88 -8.82
CA ASP A 88 -3.52 24.72 -8.73
C ASP A 88 -4.78 23.93 -8.35
N ASP A 89 -4.88 22.68 -8.82
CA ASP A 89 -6.01 21.74 -8.81
C ASP A 89 -5.64 20.39 -8.17
N LEU A 90 -4.71 20.38 -7.20
CA LEU A 90 -4.31 19.16 -6.49
C LEU A 90 -3.81 19.49 -5.08
N PHE A 91 -4.54 18.98 -4.10
CA PHE A 91 -4.26 19.16 -2.69
C PHE A 91 -3.98 17.82 -2.00
N VAL A 92 -3.33 17.90 -0.85
CA VAL A 92 -3.09 16.76 0.06
C VAL A 92 -3.52 17.17 1.45
N GLU A 93 -4.56 16.53 1.98
CA GLU A 93 -4.94 16.60 3.39
C GLU A 93 -3.75 16.23 4.30
N TYR A 94 -3.39 17.13 5.23
CA TYR A 94 -2.27 16.95 6.17
C TYR A 94 -2.46 17.77 7.45
N GLN A 95 -2.84 17.13 8.56
CA GLN A 95 -3.23 17.73 9.87
C GLN A 95 -4.55 18.54 9.89
N GLN A 96 -5.69 17.86 9.90
CA GLN A 96 -6.95 18.47 10.33
C GLN A 96 -6.96 18.83 11.84
N ALA A 97 -7.96 19.61 12.26
CA ALA A 97 -8.37 19.72 13.67
C ALA A 97 -8.88 18.35 14.21
N PRO A 98 -9.27 18.21 15.49
CA PRO A 98 -9.80 16.94 16.02
C PRO A 98 -10.96 16.39 15.17
N LYS A 99 -10.63 15.44 14.28
CA LYS A 99 -11.54 14.82 13.30
C LYS A 99 -12.03 13.49 13.88
N VAL A 100 -13.31 13.20 13.66
CA VAL A 100 -13.99 11.98 14.11
C VAL A 100 -14.63 11.36 12.88
N ASP A 101 -13.95 10.38 12.29
CA ASP A 101 -14.43 9.80 11.04
C ASP A 101 -15.49 8.73 11.28
N PRO A 102 -16.59 8.73 10.51
CA PRO A 102 -17.68 7.79 10.68
C PRO A 102 -17.37 6.50 9.91
N ILE A 103 -17.26 5.40 10.64
CA ILE A 103 -17.13 4.06 10.07
C ILE A 103 -18.48 3.37 10.06
N PHE A 104 -18.84 2.78 8.93
CA PHE A 104 -20.01 1.91 8.82
C PHE A 104 -19.57 0.44 8.76
N THR A 105 -19.76 -0.28 9.86
CA THR A 105 -19.44 -1.72 9.92
C THR A 105 -20.69 -2.56 9.67
N MET A 106 -20.62 -3.54 8.77
CA MET A 106 -21.61 -4.62 8.65
C MET A 106 -21.05 -5.93 9.21
N LEU A 107 -21.86 -6.65 10.01
CA LEU A 107 -21.53 -7.99 10.51
C LEU A 107 -22.21 -9.05 9.64
N VAL A 108 -21.46 -10.01 9.11
CA VAL A 108 -21.86 -10.83 7.94
C VAL A 108 -21.74 -12.33 8.19
N ASN A 109 -22.88 -13.00 8.36
CA ASN A 109 -22.95 -14.46 8.27
C ASN A 109 -22.99 -14.92 6.81
N PHE A 110 -22.54 -16.14 6.55
CA PHE A 110 -22.67 -16.77 5.24
C PHE A 110 -23.92 -17.66 5.14
N GLY A 111 -24.40 -17.82 3.91
CA GLY A 111 -25.60 -18.58 3.57
C GLY A 111 -25.35 -20.05 3.26
N ASP A 112 -26.36 -20.69 2.66
CA ASP A 112 -26.38 -22.12 2.33
C ASP A 112 -26.25 -22.44 0.84
N LYS A 113 -26.33 -21.43 -0.04
CA LYS A 113 -26.09 -21.64 -1.48
C LYS A 113 -24.60 -21.82 -1.74
N THR A 114 -24.28 -22.73 -2.65
CA THR A 114 -22.91 -22.94 -3.13
C THR A 114 -22.77 -22.47 -4.57
N ASP A 115 -21.58 -22.00 -4.94
CA ASP A 115 -21.20 -21.79 -6.34
C ASP A 115 -20.61 -23.09 -6.90
N PRO A 116 -21.09 -23.64 -8.04
CA PRO A 116 -20.52 -24.84 -8.64
C PRO A 116 -19.03 -24.75 -8.99
N ARG A 117 -18.44 -23.55 -9.04
CA ARG A 117 -17.01 -23.31 -9.33
C ARG A 117 -16.11 -23.50 -8.12
N THR A 118 -16.61 -23.26 -6.90
CA THR A 118 -15.82 -23.31 -5.66
C THR A 118 -16.32 -24.37 -4.68
N GLY A 119 -17.64 -24.63 -4.64
CA GLY A 119 -18.24 -25.64 -3.79
C GLY A 119 -18.32 -25.21 -2.33
N GLY A 120 -17.46 -25.76 -1.48
CA GLY A 120 -17.42 -25.52 -0.03
C GLY A 120 -18.60 -26.09 0.77
N THR A 121 -18.55 -25.88 2.09
CA THR A 121 -19.61 -26.18 3.06
C THR A 121 -20.52 -24.96 3.29
N PRO A 122 -21.80 -25.12 3.68
CA PRO A 122 -22.66 -24.01 4.12
C PRO A 122 -22.09 -23.25 5.32
N GLY A 123 -22.37 -21.94 5.40
CA GLY A 123 -21.84 -21.07 6.45
C GLY A 123 -20.38 -20.62 6.18
N PRO A 124 -19.62 -20.27 7.23
CA PRO A 124 -19.98 -20.32 8.66
C PRO A 124 -21.03 -19.26 9.06
N VAL A 125 -21.52 -19.39 10.28
CA VAL A 125 -22.24 -18.32 10.99
C VAL A 125 -21.56 -18.04 12.33
N VAL A 126 -21.79 -16.86 12.88
CA VAL A 126 -21.18 -16.37 14.13
C VAL A 126 -21.29 -17.36 15.30
N ASN A 127 -20.28 -17.34 16.17
CA ASN A 127 -20.11 -18.19 17.35
C ASN A 127 -19.89 -19.68 17.00
N GLN A 128 -19.20 -19.96 15.90
CA GLN A 128 -18.82 -21.32 15.49
C GLN A 128 -17.32 -21.63 15.61
N ILE A 129 -16.49 -20.64 15.96
CA ILE A 129 -15.06 -20.82 16.22
C ILE A 129 -14.89 -21.68 17.50
N PRO A 130 -14.12 -22.79 17.46
CA PRO A 130 -13.90 -23.65 18.63
C PRO A 130 -13.24 -22.92 19.81
N GLU A 131 -13.63 -23.27 21.04
CA GLU A 131 -12.95 -22.79 22.25
C GLU A 131 -11.51 -23.33 22.31
N PRO A 132 -10.49 -22.46 22.44
CA PRO A 132 -9.09 -22.87 22.44
C PRO A 132 -8.69 -23.57 23.75
N ASP A 133 -7.82 -24.58 23.67
CA ASP A 133 -7.36 -25.33 24.85
C ASP A 133 -6.32 -24.52 25.65
N ARG A 134 -6.80 -23.89 26.72
CA ARG A 134 -5.98 -23.13 27.68
C ARG A 134 -5.40 -23.99 28.81
N ASN A 135 -5.61 -25.30 28.83
CA ASN A 135 -5.05 -26.20 29.85
C ASN A 135 -3.63 -26.62 29.46
N TRP A 136 -2.65 -25.72 29.66
CA TRP A 136 -1.25 -25.85 29.24
C TRP A 136 -0.49 -27.05 29.85
N ASP A 137 -0.82 -28.27 29.44
CA ASP A 137 -0.25 -29.52 29.95
C ASP A 137 0.96 -30.01 29.12
N GLY A 138 1.27 -29.30 28.03
CA GLY A 138 2.32 -29.63 27.07
C GLY A 138 1.80 -30.39 25.84
N GLY A 139 0.50 -30.68 25.78
CA GLY A 139 -0.17 -31.35 24.68
C GLY A 139 -0.29 -30.52 23.41
N SER A 140 -0.56 -31.19 22.29
CA SER A 140 -0.64 -30.56 20.96
C SER A 140 -1.89 -29.71 20.72
N THR A 141 -2.84 -29.72 21.65
CA THR A 141 -4.02 -28.85 21.65
C THR A 141 -3.74 -27.49 22.29
N ASP A 142 -2.68 -27.37 23.12
CA ASP A 142 -2.32 -26.14 23.83
C ASP A 142 -2.29 -24.91 22.89
N ASP A 143 -3.17 -23.96 23.17
CA ASP A 143 -3.34 -22.73 22.40
C ASP A 143 -3.19 -21.51 23.33
N ASN A 144 -2.31 -20.58 22.96
CA ASN A 144 -2.22 -19.24 23.57
C ASN A 144 -2.02 -18.14 22.50
N SER A 145 -2.49 -18.40 21.28
CA SER A 145 -2.44 -17.47 20.14
C SER A 145 -3.83 -17.05 19.67
N THR A 146 -4.78 -17.98 19.62
CA THR A 146 -6.11 -17.74 19.03
C THR A 146 -6.93 -16.81 19.93
N MET A 147 -7.35 -15.65 19.42
CA MET A 147 -8.34 -14.81 20.11
C MET A 147 -9.70 -15.51 20.03
N TRP A 148 -10.41 -15.60 21.17
CA TRP A 148 -11.71 -16.27 21.23
C TRP A 148 -12.60 -15.66 22.30
N ARG A 149 -13.92 -15.67 22.05
CA ARG A 149 -14.96 -15.28 23.00
C ARG A 149 -16.16 -16.24 22.86
N PRO A 150 -16.93 -16.48 23.93
CA PRO A 150 -18.14 -17.32 23.85
C PRO A 150 -19.31 -16.66 23.12
N ASP A 151 -19.25 -15.34 22.88
CA ASP A 151 -20.24 -14.58 22.12
C ASP A 151 -19.60 -13.36 21.45
N PHE A 152 -19.67 -13.31 20.12
CA PHE A 152 -19.29 -12.22 19.22
C PHE A 152 -20.54 -11.43 18.79
N HIS A 153 -21.30 -10.94 19.76
CA HIS A 153 -22.49 -10.14 19.53
C HIS A 153 -22.14 -8.70 19.10
N ARG A 154 -23.09 -7.97 18.50
CA ARG A 154 -22.89 -6.59 18.00
C ARG A 154 -22.21 -5.65 19.01
N GLU A 155 -22.61 -5.72 20.28
CA GLU A 155 -22.05 -4.84 21.33
C GLU A 155 -20.57 -5.12 21.60
N HIS A 156 -20.05 -6.34 21.39
CA HIS A 156 -18.61 -6.60 21.44
C HIS A 156 -17.83 -5.75 20.42
N TYR A 157 -18.29 -5.71 19.17
CA TYR A 157 -17.67 -4.88 18.12
C TYR A 157 -17.87 -3.39 18.39
N THR A 158 -19.06 -2.97 18.85
CA THR A 158 -19.32 -1.58 19.26
C THR A 158 -18.35 -1.12 20.37
N ASP A 159 -18.08 -1.96 21.37
CA ASP A 159 -17.11 -1.68 22.42
C ASP A 159 -15.66 -1.67 21.90
N MET A 160 -15.29 -2.64 21.04
CA MET A 160 -13.96 -2.73 20.45
C MET A 160 -13.65 -1.57 19.49
N PHE A 161 -14.65 -1.00 18.83
CA PHE A 161 -14.44 0.14 17.93
C PHE A 161 -14.59 1.49 18.65
N TYR A 162 -15.63 1.67 19.46
CA TYR A 162 -16.04 3.00 19.97
C TYR A 162 -16.09 3.12 21.50
N GLY A 163 -15.87 2.00 22.21
CA GLY A 163 -15.94 1.90 23.66
C GLY A 163 -14.87 2.72 24.39
N PRO A 164 -15.05 2.94 25.71
CA PRO A 164 -14.18 3.80 26.52
C PRO A 164 -12.90 3.12 27.03
N GLY A 165 -12.66 1.85 26.67
CA GLY A 165 -11.48 1.08 27.03
C GLY A 165 -10.41 1.11 25.93
N GLU A 166 -9.66 0.01 25.79
CA GLU A 166 -8.84 -0.22 24.60
C GLU A 166 -9.78 -0.49 23.41
N SER A 167 -9.81 0.45 22.46
CA SER A 167 -10.72 0.45 21.32
C SER A 167 -10.10 1.18 20.13
N MET A 168 -10.64 1.03 18.91
CA MET A 168 -10.17 1.75 17.72
C MET A 168 -10.16 3.26 17.98
N ARG A 169 -11.24 3.77 18.55
CA ARG A 169 -11.41 5.16 18.96
C ARG A 169 -10.29 5.62 19.91
N ASP A 170 -10.06 4.89 20.99
CA ASP A 170 -9.02 5.21 21.98
C ASP A 170 -7.60 5.11 21.39
N PHE A 171 -7.33 4.06 20.61
CA PHE A 171 -6.07 3.83 19.92
C PHE A 171 -5.73 4.98 18.98
N TYR A 172 -6.63 5.33 18.05
CA TYR A 172 -6.41 6.42 17.11
C TYR A 172 -6.34 7.79 17.80
N LEU A 173 -7.15 8.02 18.85
CA LEU A 173 -7.09 9.25 19.64
C LEU A 173 -5.71 9.44 20.29
N LYS A 174 -5.16 8.39 20.92
CA LYS A 174 -3.83 8.44 21.56
C LYS A 174 -2.70 8.46 20.53
N GLN A 175 -2.76 7.61 19.51
CA GLN A 175 -1.77 7.54 18.41
C GLN A 175 -1.61 8.91 17.73
N SER A 176 -2.73 9.59 17.45
CA SER A 176 -2.76 10.89 16.76
C SER A 176 -2.46 12.08 17.66
N GLY A 177 -2.36 11.89 18.99
CA GLY A 177 -2.21 12.97 19.96
C GLY A 177 -3.43 13.89 20.03
N GLY A 178 -4.64 13.32 19.95
CA GLY A 178 -5.91 14.04 20.01
C GLY A 178 -6.31 14.74 18.70
N ARG A 179 -5.58 14.51 17.59
CA ARG A 179 -5.87 15.12 16.27
C ARG A 179 -6.93 14.35 15.48
N TYR A 180 -7.10 13.07 15.78
CA TYR A 180 -7.87 12.14 14.97
C TYR A 180 -8.42 11.00 15.81
N THR A 181 -9.64 10.57 15.57
CA THR A 181 -10.25 9.38 16.17
C THR A 181 -11.41 8.91 15.28
N VAL A 182 -12.05 7.80 15.64
CA VAL A 182 -13.13 7.19 14.86
C VAL A 182 -14.43 7.10 15.67
N GLY A 183 -15.56 7.19 14.97
CA GLY A 183 -16.90 6.93 15.47
C GLY A 183 -17.67 6.12 14.43
N GLY A 184 -18.94 5.81 14.67
CA GLY A 184 -19.72 5.06 13.70
C GLY A 184 -20.86 4.24 14.30
N ASP A 185 -21.33 3.27 13.52
CA ASP A 185 -22.30 2.26 13.93
C ASP A 185 -21.90 0.89 13.36
N VAL A 186 -22.31 -0.17 14.06
CA VAL A 186 -22.12 -1.57 13.66
C VAL A 186 -23.49 -2.15 13.40
N SER A 187 -23.70 -2.89 12.30
CA SER A 187 -24.99 -3.52 12.05
C SER A 187 -25.28 -4.69 13.01
N ASP A 188 -26.54 -5.12 13.09
CA ASP A 188 -26.81 -6.48 13.55
C ASP A 188 -26.28 -7.49 12.49
N TRP A 189 -26.01 -8.73 12.90
CA TRP A 189 -25.55 -9.78 11.99
C TRP A 189 -26.57 -10.06 10.86
N ILE A 190 -26.18 -9.74 9.62
CA ILE A 190 -26.93 -10.06 8.40
C ILE A 190 -26.50 -11.43 7.85
N THR A 191 -27.04 -11.85 6.69
CA THR A 191 -26.63 -13.08 6.02
C THR A 191 -26.53 -12.86 4.50
N VAL A 192 -25.37 -13.14 3.91
CA VAL A 192 -25.18 -13.16 2.45
C VAL A 192 -25.72 -14.46 1.85
N PRO A 193 -26.13 -14.50 0.57
CA PRO A 193 -26.87 -15.65 0.04
C PRO A 193 -26.03 -16.91 -0.16
N TYR A 194 -24.72 -16.80 -0.35
CA TYR A 194 -23.81 -17.93 -0.54
C TYR A 194 -22.97 -18.25 0.70
N ASN A 195 -22.40 -19.45 0.72
CA ASN A 195 -21.35 -19.83 1.67
C ASN A 195 -20.03 -19.09 1.43
N GLU A 196 -19.13 -19.14 2.42
CA GLU A 196 -17.84 -18.42 2.36
C GLU A 196 -16.98 -18.78 1.14
N ALA A 197 -17.01 -20.05 0.71
CA ALA A 197 -16.28 -20.50 -0.47
C ALA A 197 -16.69 -19.80 -1.79
N ARG A 198 -17.86 -19.14 -1.89
CA ARG A 198 -18.16 -18.26 -3.05
C ARG A 198 -17.23 -17.04 -3.07
N TYR A 199 -16.77 -16.61 -1.92
CA TYR A 199 -16.14 -15.31 -1.70
C TYR A 199 -14.63 -15.42 -1.42
N GLY A 200 -14.20 -16.39 -0.61
CA GLY A 200 -12.79 -16.58 -0.20
C GLY A 200 -11.96 -17.52 -1.08
N SER A 201 -12.60 -18.50 -1.74
CA SER A 201 -11.90 -19.65 -2.34
C SER A 201 -10.84 -19.28 -3.39
N ASN A 202 -9.62 -19.79 -3.18
CA ASN A 202 -8.47 -19.67 -4.08
C ASN A 202 -8.66 -20.27 -5.49
N ASN A 203 -9.83 -20.85 -5.80
CA ASN A 203 -10.18 -21.41 -7.11
C ASN A 203 -10.75 -20.37 -8.10
N ILE A 204 -11.06 -19.15 -7.64
CA ILE A 204 -11.50 -18.01 -8.45
C ILE A 204 -10.55 -16.82 -8.26
N SER A 205 -10.69 -15.76 -9.06
CA SER A 205 -9.95 -14.53 -8.82
C SER A 205 -10.49 -13.79 -7.60
N GLU A 206 -9.59 -13.15 -6.85
CA GLU A 206 -9.92 -12.30 -5.69
C GLU A 206 -10.97 -11.23 -6.04
N ALA A 207 -10.89 -10.67 -7.25
CA ALA A 207 -11.89 -9.72 -7.78
C ALA A 207 -13.30 -10.33 -7.94
N ASP A 208 -13.45 -11.58 -8.38
CA ASP A 208 -14.78 -12.22 -8.47
C ASP A 208 -15.26 -12.69 -7.09
N GLY A 209 -14.36 -13.05 -6.18
CA GLY A 209 -14.69 -13.37 -4.79
C GLY A 209 -15.12 -12.15 -3.98
N TYR A 210 -14.15 -11.30 -3.65
CA TYR A 210 -14.28 -10.23 -2.66
C TYR A 210 -15.19 -9.08 -3.12
N TRP A 211 -15.16 -8.66 -4.39
CA TRP A 211 -16.09 -7.59 -4.83
C TRP A 211 -17.56 -8.04 -4.80
N ASN A 212 -17.83 -9.32 -5.06
CA ASN A 212 -19.18 -9.87 -4.90
C ASN A 212 -19.56 -10.10 -3.42
N PHE A 213 -18.58 -10.31 -2.52
CA PHE A 213 -18.84 -10.30 -1.08
C PHE A 213 -19.33 -8.94 -0.59
N VAL A 214 -18.65 -7.85 -0.96
CA VAL A 214 -19.08 -6.47 -0.63
C VAL A 214 -20.45 -6.18 -1.23
N LYS A 215 -20.69 -6.58 -2.49
CA LYS A 215 -21.96 -6.41 -3.18
C LYS A 215 -23.13 -7.13 -2.51
N ASP A 216 -22.95 -8.41 -2.19
CA ASP A 216 -23.99 -9.20 -1.53
C ASP A 216 -24.20 -8.72 -0.08
N THR A 217 -23.15 -8.29 0.61
CA THR A 217 -23.21 -7.68 1.95
C THR A 217 -24.07 -6.40 1.94
N ALA A 218 -23.78 -5.46 1.04
CA ALA A 218 -24.56 -4.23 0.88
C ALA A 218 -26.03 -4.50 0.51
N THR A 219 -26.26 -5.47 -0.36
CA THR A 219 -27.61 -5.89 -0.79
C THR A 219 -28.39 -6.50 0.38
N SER A 220 -27.81 -7.48 1.08
CA SER A 220 -28.44 -8.15 2.22
C SER A 220 -28.74 -7.18 3.37
N TRP A 221 -27.87 -6.21 3.64
CA TRP A 221 -28.15 -5.19 4.66
C TRP A 221 -29.34 -4.31 4.26
N TYR A 222 -29.36 -3.81 3.01
CA TYR A 222 -30.46 -2.98 2.52
C TYR A 222 -31.80 -3.72 2.58
N ASP A 223 -31.83 -4.97 2.12
CA ASP A 223 -33.02 -5.83 2.17
C ASP A 223 -33.50 -6.08 3.60
N VAL A 224 -32.59 -6.24 4.57
CA VAL A 224 -32.93 -6.34 6.00
C VAL A 224 -33.55 -5.05 6.52
N GLN A 225 -33.05 -3.86 6.14
CA GLN A 225 -33.66 -2.58 6.54
C GLN A 225 -35.07 -2.41 5.96
N VAL A 226 -35.27 -2.71 4.67
CA VAL A 226 -36.60 -2.65 4.03
C VAL A 226 -37.57 -3.64 4.66
N LYS A 227 -37.12 -4.87 4.95
CA LYS A 227 -37.90 -5.89 5.66
C LYS A 227 -38.25 -5.49 7.10
N ALA A 228 -37.39 -4.71 7.76
CA ALA A 228 -37.67 -4.07 9.05
C ALA A 228 -38.63 -2.85 8.95
N GLY A 229 -39.12 -2.52 7.76
CA GLY A 229 -40.09 -1.45 7.53
C GLY A 229 -39.49 -0.06 7.37
N LYS A 230 -38.17 0.06 7.17
CA LYS A 230 -37.52 1.34 6.82
C LYS A 230 -37.94 1.74 5.41
N THR A 231 -38.26 3.03 5.22
CA THR A 231 -38.46 3.59 3.89
C THR A 231 -37.11 3.88 3.21
N PRO A 232 -37.03 3.95 1.87
CA PRO A 232 -35.80 4.32 1.17
C PRO A 232 -35.21 5.64 1.66
N GLN A 233 -36.06 6.63 1.99
CA GLN A 233 -35.60 7.90 2.56
C GLN A 233 -34.95 7.71 3.95
N GLN A 234 -35.50 6.87 4.83
CA GLN A 234 -34.89 6.61 6.15
C GLN A 234 -33.56 5.87 6.05
N ILE A 235 -33.40 5.01 5.03
CA ILE A 235 -32.13 4.35 4.74
C ILE A 235 -31.13 5.38 4.22
N LYS A 236 -31.56 6.27 3.31
CA LYS A 236 -30.75 7.38 2.80
C LYS A 236 -30.31 8.34 3.91
N ASP A 237 -31.23 8.78 4.76
CA ASP A 237 -30.95 9.69 5.88
C ASP A 237 -29.97 9.06 6.90
N TYR A 238 -29.97 7.73 7.04
CA TYR A 238 -29.02 7.00 7.88
C TYR A 238 -27.64 6.86 7.22
N LEU A 239 -27.58 6.56 5.93
CA LEU A 239 -26.30 6.40 5.21
C LEU A 239 -25.56 7.74 5.05
N ALA A 240 -26.29 8.85 4.95
CA ALA A 240 -25.75 10.21 4.85
C ALA A 240 -24.91 10.68 6.06
N GLN A 241 -24.84 9.92 7.16
CA GLN A 241 -23.95 10.23 8.28
C GLN A 241 -22.53 9.64 8.13
N PHE A 242 -22.32 8.81 7.08
CA PHE A 242 -21.06 8.15 6.75
C PHE A 242 -20.52 8.59 5.37
N ASP A 243 -21.01 9.72 4.85
CA ASP A 243 -20.54 10.39 3.62
C ASP A 243 -20.34 11.86 4.00
N VAL A 244 -19.16 12.17 4.55
CA VAL A 244 -18.76 13.51 5.00
C VAL A 244 -17.31 13.86 4.65
N TRP A 245 -16.59 12.95 3.98
CA TRP A 245 -15.17 13.09 3.64
C TRP A 245 -14.89 12.71 2.18
N ASP A 246 -14.65 13.72 1.34
CA ASP A 246 -14.04 13.51 0.04
C ASP A 246 -12.58 13.07 0.22
N ARG A 247 -12.37 11.77 0.12
CA ARG A 247 -11.07 11.09 0.21
C ARG A 247 -10.07 11.54 -0.86
N TYR A 248 -10.55 11.92 -2.03
CA TYR A 248 -9.75 12.03 -3.25
C TYR A 248 -9.71 13.43 -3.86
N ASP A 249 -10.42 14.41 -3.28
CA ASP A 249 -10.50 15.79 -3.80
C ASP A 249 -11.03 15.77 -5.25
N PHE A 250 -12.18 15.11 -5.44
CA PHE A 250 -12.64 14.63 -6.75
C PHE A 250 -12.98 15.76 -7.74
N ASP A 251 -13.29 16.95 -7.25
CA ASP A 251 -13.50 18.16 -8.06
C ASP A 251 -12.29 19.13 -8.05
N GLY A 252 -11.26 18.85 -7.25
CA GLY A 252 -9.99 19.58 -7.18
C GLY A 252 -10.05 20.92 -6.43
N ASP A 253 -11.09 21.13 -5.63
CA ASP A 253 -11.31 22.30 -4.78
C ASP A 253 -10.34 22.35 -3.56
N GLY A 254 -9.97 21.20 -3.01
CA GLY A 254 -9.15 21.06 -1.81
C GLY A 254 -9.93 21.16 -0.49
N ASP A 255 -11.26 21.09 -0.51
CA ASP A 255 -12.15 20.89 0.64
C ASP A 255 -12.47 19.41 0.82
N PHE A 256 -11.66 18.74 1.64
CA PHE A 256 -11.88 17.33 1.97
C PHE A 256 -13.12 17.13 2.88
N ASN A 257 -13.72 18.19 3.46
CA ASN A 257 -14.79 18.06 4.46
C ASN A 257 -16.19 18.20 3.84
N GLU A 258 -16.42 17.55 2.70
CA GLU A 258 -17.70 17.51 2.00
C GLU A 258 -18.01 16.10 1.46
N PRO A 259 -19.29 15.78 1.16
CA PRO A 259 -19.68 14.44 0.70
C PRO A 259 -19.35 14.20 -0.78
N ASP A 260 -18.81 13.01 -1.10
CA ASP A 260 -18.47 12.60 -2.47
C ASP A 260 -19.44 11.55 -3.06
N GLY A 261 -20.39 11.06 -2.25
CA GLY A 261 -21.40 10.06 -2.59
C GLY A 261 -21.02 8.62 -2.23
N TYR A 262 -19.79 8.38 -1.78
CA TYR A 262 -19.33 7.11 -1.23
C TYR A 262 -19.44 7.10 0.30
N ILE A 263 -19.43 5.90 0.88
CA ILE A 263 -19.27 5.73 2.33
C ILE A 263 -17.79 5.95 2.67
N ASP A 264 -17.49 6.97 3.49
CA ASP A 264 -16.14 7.43 3.87
C ASP A 264 -15.23 6.28 4.27
N HIS A 265 -15.77 5.38 5.11
CA HIS A 265 -15.10 4.20 5.65
C HIS A 265 -16.11 3.05 5.83
N PHE A 266 -15.94 1.97 5.07
CA PHE A 266 -16.79 0.78 5.17
C PHE A 266 -15.99 -0.45 5.62
N GLN A 267 -16.55 -1.22 6.57
CA GLN A 267 -15.95 -2.46 7.05
C GLN A 267 -16.96 -3.61 7.00
N ALA A 268 -16.50 -4.80 6.59
CA ALA A 268 -17.30 -6.02 6.59
C ALA A 268 -16.66 -7.08 7.50
N VAL A 269 -17.23 -7.30 8.68
CA VAL A 269 -16.78 -8.37 9.58
C VAL A 269 -17.48 -9.66 9.19
N HIS A 270 -16.74 -10.67 8.74
CA HIS A 270 -17.31 -11.96 8.36
C HIS A 270 -17.30 -12.97 9.51
N ALA A 271 -18.26 -13.91 9.50
CA ALA A 271 -18.25 -15.04 10.44
C ALA A 271 -17.05 -15.97 10.18
N GLY A 272 -16.55 -16.65 11.21
CA GLY A 272 -15.41 -17.56 11.11
C GLY A 272 -14.04 -16.90 11.24
N GLU A 273 -12.98 -17.68 10.96
CA GLU A 273 -11.57 -17.26 11.05
C GLU A 273 -11.03 -16.83 9.68
N GLY A 274 -10.11 -15.87 9.64
CA GLY A 274 -9.47 -15.42 8.39
C GLY A 274 -8.45 -16.42 7.85
N GLU A 275 -8.29 -16.49 6.53
CA GLU A 275 -7.34 -17.40 5.88
C GLU A 275 -5.88 -17.16 6.33
N GLU A 276 -5.52 -15.92 6.66
CA GLU A 276 -4.19 -15.54 7.17
C GLU A 276 -3.84 -16.19 8.52
N ALA A 277 -4.86 -16.52 9.32
CA ALA A 277 -4.73 -17.27 10.56
C ALA A 277 -4.82 -18.80 10.36
N GLY A 278 -5.25 -19.24 9.18
CA GLY A 278 -5.46 -20.65 8.82
C GLY A 278 -6.90 -20.99 8.39
N GLY A 279 -7.83 -20.04 8.45
CA GLY A 279 -9.21 -20.18 7.97
C GLY A 279 -10.11 -21.13 8.79
N GLY A 280 -9.69 -21.54 9.99
CA GLY A 280 -10.47 -22.39 10.88
C GLY A 280 -11.03 -23.66 10.21
N ALA A 281 -12.36 -23.81 10.21
CA ALA A 281 -13.05 -24.95 9.60
C ALA A 281 -13.20 -24.85 8.07
N GLN A 282 -12.95 -23.67 7.49
CA GLN A 282 -13.09 -23.38 6.06
C GLN A 282 -11.74 -23.43 5.33
N GLY A 283 -10.63 -23.20 6.05
CA GLY A 283 -9.28 -23.29 5.50
C GLY A 283 -9.07 -22.32 4.33
N GLU A 284 -8.64 -22.85 3.18
CA GLU A 284 -8.40 -22.08 1.95
C GLU A 284 -9.66 -21.58 1.23
N ASP A 285 -10.85 -21.89 1.75
CA ASP A 285 -12.12 -21.30 1.30
C ASP A 285 -12.51 -20.05 2.12
N ALA A 286 -11.83 -19.77 3.23
CA ALA A 286 -12.07 -18.60 4.08
C ALA A 286 -11.65 -17.29 3.39
N ILE A 287 -12.21 -16.16 3.80
CA ILE A 287 -11.74 -14.84 3.35
C ILE A 287 -10.40 -14.52 4.04
N TRP A 288 -9.43 -13.99 3.29
CA TRP A 288 -8.19 -13.42 3.83
C TRP A 288 -8.45 -11.96 4.21
N SER A 289 -8.06 -11.52 5.42
CA SER A 289 -8.25 -10.12 5.87
C SER A 289 -7.57 -9.11 4.95
N HIS A 290 -8.29 -8.09 4.47
CA HIS A 290 -7.71 -7.10 3.56
C HIS A 290 -8.49 -5.77 3.47
N ARG A 291 -7.79 -4.76 2.97
CA ARG A 291 -8.31 -3.50 2.42
C ARG A 291 -8.26 -3.52 0.90
N TRP A 292 -9.34 -3.10 0.22
CA TRP A 292 -9.34 -2.90 -1.24
C TRP A 292 -10.38 -1.87 -1.70
N ALA A 293 -10.50 -1.69 -3.02
CA ALA A 293 -11.57 -0.99 -3.69
C ALA A 293 -12.45 -1.99 -4.47
N ALA A 294 -13.76 -1.89 -4.34
CA ALA A 294 -14.73 -2.73 -5.04
C ALA A 294 -14.99 -2.20 -6.46
N PHE A 295 -14.87 -3.07 -7.47
CA PHE A 295 -15.12 -2.74 -8.89
C PHE A 295 -14.48 -1.43 -9.41
N PRO A 296 -13.18 -1.11 -9.13
CA PRO A 296 -12.51 0.06 -9.70
C PRO A 296 -12.46 0.02 -11.23
N ASN A 297 -12.51 -1.18 -11.84
CA ASN A 297 -12.61 -1.39 -13.28
C ASN A 297 -13.90 -0.83 -13.94
N LEU A 298 -14.84 -0.32 -13.14
CA LEU A 298 -16.04 0.40 -13.59
C LEU A 298 -15.91 1.92 -13.49
N GLU A 299 -14.71 2.45 -13.23
CA GLU A 299 -14.44 3.90 -13.28
C GLU A 299 -14.85 4.50 -14.65
N GLY A 300 -15.39 5.72 -14.61
CA GLY A 300 -16.06 6.40 -15.72
C GLY A 300 -17.40 5.80 -16.15
N LYS A 301 -17.84 4.67 -15.57
CA LYS A 301 -19.05 3.92 -15.97
C LYS A 301 -20.06 3.72 -14.83
N ALA A 302 -19.60 3.61 -13.59
CA ALA A 302 -20.43 3.41 -12.39
C ALA A 302 -19.92 4.23 -11.19
N GLY A 303 -20.81 4.52 -10.25
CA GLY A 303 -20.55 5.34 -9.07
C GLY A 303 -21.66 6.40 -8.82
N PRO A 304 -21.49 7.26 -7.81
CA PRO A 304 -22.28 8.47 -7.61
C PRO A 304 -22.35 9.38 -8.85
N ALA A 305 -23.44 10.15 -8.95
CA ALA A 305 -23.65 11.06 -10.08
C ALA A 305 -22.69 12.25 -10.00
N GLY A 306 -21.63 12.23 -10.82
CA GLY A 306 -20.57 13.24 -10.85
C GLY A 306 -19.19 12.70 -10.44
N ASN A 307 -19.17 11.62 -9.67
CA ASN A 307 -17.96 10.96 -9.16
C ASN A 307 -18.02 9.46 -9.51
N LEU A 308 -17.80 9.12 -10.78
CA LEU A 308 -17.94 7.74 -11.28
C LEU A 308 -16.67 6.91 -11.05
N ALA A 309 -16.28 6.68 -9.80
CA ALA A 309 -15.03 5.99 -9.42
C ALA A 309 -15.17 4.46 -9.21
N GLY A 310 -16.22 3.84 -9.76
CA GLY A 310 -16.54 2.42 -9.55
C GLY A 310 -17.42 2.17 -8.32
N GLY A 311 -17.27 1.00 -7.68
CA GLY A 311 -17.96 0.66 -6.44
C GLY A 311 -19.26 -0.15 -6.56
N VAL A 312 -19.93 -0.31 -5.42
CA VAL A 312 -21.19 -1.01 -5.18
C VAL A 312 -22.23 -0.03 -4.65
N GLN A 313 -23.39 0.10 -5.29
CA GLN A 313 -24.50 0.88 -4.73
C GLN A 313 -25.19 0.12 -3.58
N ILE A 314 -25.47 0.79 -2.46
CA ILE A 314 -26.21 0.20 -1.33
C ILE A 314 -27.72 0.25 -1.65
N GLY A 315 -28.23 -0.82 -2.29
CA GLY A 315 -29.62 -0.91 -2.74
C GLY A 315 -29.97 0.20 -3.73
N ASP A 316 -31.09 0.91 -3.49
CA ASP A 316 -31.51 2.09 -4.27
C ASP A 316 -31.21 3.43 -3.59
N SER A 317 -30.44 3.43 -2.48
CA SER A 317 -30.27 4.60 -1.59
C SER A 317 -29.61 5.82 -2.26
N GLY A 318 -28.76 5.58 -3.26
CA GLY A 318 -27.91 6.59 -3.89
C GLY A 318 -26.47 6.64 -3.36
N PHE A 319 -26.18 6.00 -2.23
CA PHE A 319 -24.82 5.89 -1.67
C PHE A 319 -24.11 4.64 -2.18
N TRP A 320 -22.78 4.71 -2.23
CA TRP A 320 -21.92 3.66 -2.78
C TRP A 320 -20.81 3.26 -1.81
N ILE A 321 -20.36 2.02 -1.89
CA ILE A 321 -19.13 1.54 -1.26
C ILE A 321 -18.10 1.36 -2.37
N ARG A 322 -16.99 2.09 -2.30
CA ARG A 322 -15.81 1.86 -3.15
C ARG A 322 -14.77 1.16 -2.31
N ASP A 323 -14.11 1.92 -1.45
CA ASP A 323 -13.07 1.43 -0.58
C ASP A 323 -13.67 0.71 0.64
N TYR A 324 -13.06 -0.41 1.03
CA TYR A 324 -13.53 -1.25 2.13
C TYR A 324 -12.39 -1.97 2.82
N THR A 325 -12.62 -2.36 4.08
CA THR A 325 -11.87 -3.43 4.76
C THR A 325 -12.76 -4.63 5.04
N THR A 326 -12.17 -5.81 5.16
CA THR A 326 -12.86 -7.03 5.59
C THR A 326 -11.96 -7.82 6.53
N GLU A 327 -12.54 -8.30 7.63
CA GLU A 327 -11.82 -8.93 8.74
C GLU A 327 -12.70 -10.03 9.39
N PRO A 328 -12.12 -11.05 10.03
CA PRO A 328 -12.86 -12.17 10.60
C PRO A 328 -13.55 -11.87 11.93
N GLU A 329 -14.42 -12.79 12.33
CA GLU A 329 -15.20 -12.76 13.57
C GLU A 329 -14.30 -12.60 14.79
N ASN A 330 -13.17 -13.33 14.82
CA ASN A 330 -12.14 -13.25 15.84
C ASN A 330 -10.98 -12.30 15.49
N GLY A 331 -11.21 -11.30 14.62
CA GLY A 331 -10.29 -10.20 14.42
C GLY A 331 -10.05 -9.44 15.73
N GLY A 332 -8.80 -9.35 16.17
CA GLY A 332 -8.42 -8.54 17.33
C GLY A 332 -8.36 -7.05 16.98
N LEU A 333 -8.40 -6.18 18.00
CA LEU A 333 -8.28 -4.72 17.84
C LEU A 333 -7.09 -4.33 16.95
N GLY A 334 -5.99 -5.08 17.01
CA GLY A 334 -4.80 -4.78 16.21
C GLY A 334 -4.93 -5.08 14.72
N VAL A 335 -5.78 -6.04 14.31
CA VAL A 335 -6.07 -6.31 12.89
C VAL A 335 -6.93 -5.19 12.33
N PHE A 336 -8.05 -4.85 13.00
CA PHE A 336 -8.89 -3.72 12.60
C PHE A 336 -8.12 -2.40 12.52
N ALA A 337 -7.18 -2.16 13.44
CA ALA A 337 -6.31 -0.99 13.41
C ALA A 337 -5.26 -1.04 12.27
N HIS A 338 -4.87 -2.22 11.81
CA HIS A 338 -3.99 -2.38 10.66
C HIS A 338 -4.71 -2.01 9.36
N GLU A 339 -5.86 -2.65 9.11
CA GLU A 339 -6.65 -2.44 7.89
C GLU A 339 -7.13 -0.99 7.77
N TYR A 340 -7.59 -0.39 8.88
CA TYR A 340 -7.94 1.03 8.89
C TYR A 340 -6.71 1.94 8.66
N GLY A 341 -5.51 1.48 8.98
CA GLY A 341 -4.26 2.13 8.58
C GLY A 341 -4.10 2.21 7.04
N HIS A 342 -4.44 1.14 6.33
CA HIS A 342 -4.48 1.14 4.86
C HIS A 342 -5.57 2.04 4.29
N ASP A 343 -6.71 2.12 4.96
CA ASP A 343 -7.80 2.99 4.54
C ASP A 343 -7.44 4.49 4.65
N LEU A 344 -6.57 4.84 5.61
CA LEU A 344 -5.90 6.14 5.71
C LEU A 344 -4.72 6.33 4.73
N GLY A 345 -4.48 5.37 3.83
CA GLY A 345 -3.48 5.42 2.76
C GLY A 345 -2.08 4.94 3.14
N LEU A 346 -1.88 4.29 4.29
CA LEU A 346 -0.59 3.70 4.64
C LEU A 346 -0.35 2.38 3.88
N PRO A 347 0.86 2.12 3.35
CA PRO A 347 1.24 0.83 2.79
C PRO A 347 1.64 -0.15 3.91
N ASP A 348 1.68 -1.43 3.54
CA ASP A 348 2.39 -2.45 4.31
C ASP A 348 3.87 -2.09 4.50
N LEU A 349 4.36 -2.25 5.73
CA LEU A 349 5.78 -2.12 6.03
C LEU A 349 6.48 -3.45 6.26
N TYR A 350 5.76 -4.58 6.26
CA TYR A 350 6.36 -5.91 6.11
C TYR A 350 6.70 -6.22 4.63
N ASP A 351 7.22 -7.41 4.33
CA ASP A 351 7.55 -7.83 2.95
C ASP A 351 6.37 -8.60 2.33
N THR A 352 5.65 -7.95 1.42
CA THR A 352 4.46 -8.47 0.71
C THR A 352 4.80 -9.36 -0.48
N GLN A 353 6.08 -9.71 -0.68
CA GLN A 353 6.56 -10.53 -1.79
C GLN A 353 7.24 -11.83 -1.30
N GLY A 354 6.92 -12.25 -0.08
CA GLY A 354 7.38 -13.50 0.54
C GLY A 354 8.80 -13.47 1.09
N GLY A 355 9.35 -12.29 1.37
CA GLY A 355 10.46 -12.13 2.30
C GLY A 355 9.99 -11.96 3.75
N ASP A 356 10.90 -11.46 4.58
CA ASP A 356 10.60 -10.99 5.94
C ASP A 356 11.64 -9.94 6.34
N ASN A 357 11.24 -8.81 6.91
CA ASN A 357 12.12 -7.66 7.13
C ASN A 357 12.24 -7.27 8.62
N GLY A 358 13.02 -6.23 8.90
CA GLY A 358 13.34 -5.79 10.27
C GLY A 358 12.27 -4.92 10.96
N VAL A 359 11.18 -4.56 10.28
CA VAL A 359 10.11 -3.74 10.88
C VAL A 359 9.42 -4.51 12.02
N GLY A 360 8.99 -5.74 11.74
CA GLY A 360 8.43 -6.67 12.74
C GLY A 360 7.44 -6.00 13.68
N PHE A 361 7.66 -6.18 14.98
CA PHE A 361 6.79 -5.63 16.04
C PHE A 361 6.90 -4.11 16.27
N TRP A 362 7.75 -3.38 15.54
CA TRP A 362 7.97 -1.93 15.78
C TRP A 362 6.92 -1.01 15.16
N SER A 363 6.06 -1.50 14.27
CA SER A 363 4.96 -0.71 13.67
C SER A 363 3.66 -1.50 13.63
N LEU A 364 2.55 -0.80 13.84
CA LEU A 364 1.20 -1.27 13.50
C LEU A 364 1.12 -1.81 12.07
N MET A 365 1.74 -1.14 11.09
CA MET A 365 1.75 -1.53 9.66
C MET A 365 2.69 -2.72 9.36
N ALA A 366 2.93 -3.57 10.36
CA ALA A 366 3.74 -4.77 10.34
C ALA A 366 3.26 -5.69 11.47
N SER A 367 4.12 -6.51 12.07
CA SER A 367 3.71 -7.42 13.16
C SER A 367 3.27 -6.72 14.46
N GLY A 368 3.33 -5.38 14.54
CA GLY A 368 2.79 -4.62 15.67
C GLY A 368 1.27 -4.67 15.79
N SER A 369 0.54 -5.01 14.72
CA SER A 369 -0.89 -5.37 14.77
C SER A 369 -1.16 -6.63 15.58
N TRP A 370 -0.22 -7.59 15.58
CA TRP A 370 -0.36 -8.88 16.27
C TRP A 370 0.16 -8.88 17.72
N LEU A 371 0.39 -7.70 18.31
CA LEU A 371 0.74 -7.57 19.73
C LEU A 371 -0.47 -7.85 20.64
N GLY A 372 -0.20 -7.87 21.94
CA GLY A 372 -1.19 -8.09 23.00
C GLY A 372 -0.52 -7.98 24.37
N HIS A 373 -1.30 -8.17 25.44
CA HIS A 373 -0.77 -8.09 26.80
C HIS A 373 0.14 -9.27 27.20
N GLY A 374 0.23 -10.30 26.36
CA GLY A 374 1.12 -11.46 26.54
C GLY A 374 0.54 -12.56 27.42
N THR A 375 -0.79 -12.65 27.52
CA THR A 375 -1.50 -13.71 28.25
C THR A 375 -1.73 -14.93 27.36
N ASP A 376 -2.86 -14.99 26.69
CA ASP A 376 -3.42 -16.18 26.05
C ASP A 376 -3.89 -15.94 24.60
N ASP A 377 -3.61 -14.78 24.02
CA ASP A 377 -3.90 -14.44 22.62
C ASP A 377 -2.79 -13.64 21.92
N ILE A 378 -2.91 -13.46 20.61
CA ILE A 378 -2.18 -12.45 19.82
C ILE A 378 -3.18 -11.57 19.05
N GLY A 379 -2.81 -10.33 18.73
CA GLY A 379 -3.66 -9.37 18.01
C GLY A 379 -4.71 -8.63 18.86
N SER A 380 -4.85 -8.97 20.14
CA SER A 380 -5.82 -8.35 21.06
C SER A 380 -5.52 -6.88 21.36
N THR A 381 -4.26 -6.44 21.26
CA THR A 381 -3.87 -5.05 21.58
C THR A 381 -2.65 -4.63 20.74
N PRO A 382 -2.79 -3.71 19.78
CA PRO A 382 -1.69 -3.33 18.89
C PRO A 382 -0.60 -2.52 19.59
N GLY A 383 0.58 -2.48 18.98
CA GLY A 383 1.60 -1.45 19.23
C GLY A 383 1.31 -0.16 18.46
N TYR A 384 2.06 0.91 18.74
CA TYR A 384 1.93 2.15 17.98
C TYR A 384 2.54 2.03 16.57
N MET A 385 2.09 2.92 15.67
CA MET A 385 2.69 3.15 14.36
C MET A 385 4.13 3.65 14.53
N ASP A 386 5.00 3.26 13.59
CA ASP A 386 6.31 3.87 13.41
C ASP A 386 6.21 5.38 13.07
N PRO A 387 7.31 6.14 13.19
CA PRO A 387 7.24 7.58 13.08
C PRO A 387 7.11 8.05 11.62
N TRP A 388 7.42 7.24 10.61
CA TRP A 388 7.11 7.61 9.22
C TRP A 388 5.61 7.50 8.95
N SER A 389 4.95 6.44 9.42
CA SER A 389 3.49 6.32 9.32
C SER A 389 2.76 7.46 10.05
N LYS A 390 3.22 7.80 11.28
CA LYS A 390 2.74 9.00 11.98
C LYS A 390 3.04 10.29 11.22
N LEU A 391 4.18 10.41 10.54
CA LEU A 391 4.52 11.58 9.73
C LEU A 391 3.65 11.67 8.48
N PHE A 392 3.37 10.55 7.82
CA PHE A 392 2.53 10.43 6.61
C PHE A 392 1.09 10.90 6.86
N LEU A 393 0.53 10.57 8.03
CA LEU A 393 -0.79 11.02 8.47
C LEU A 393 -0.78 12.42 9.14
N GLY A 394 0.40 13.04 9.27
CA GLY A 394 0.57 14.32 9.97
C GLY A 394 0.41 14.22 11.49
N TRP A 395 0.42 13.04 12.09
CA TRP A 395 0.26 12.84 13.53
C TRP A 395 1.53 13.00 14.35
N LEU A 396 2.71 12.88 13.72
CA LEU A 396 3.99 12.96 14.40
C LEU A 396 4.25 14.38 14.94
N ASN A 397 4.62 14.49 16.23
CA ASN A 397 5.28 15.65 16.79
C ASN A 397 6.81 15.50 16.63
N TYR A 398 7.45 16.31 15.79
CA TYR A 398 8.87 16.16 15.46
C TYR A 398 9.66 17.47 15.44
N SER A 399 10.98 17.34 15.55
CA SER A 399 11.95 18.39 15.18
C SER A 399 12.61 18.03 13.84
N VAL A 400 13.05 19.03 13.07
CA VAL A 400 13.83 18.84 11.84
C VAL A 400 15.27 19.29 12.05
N VAL A 401 16.22 18.52 11.52
CA VAL A 401 17.64 18.87 11.40
C VAL A 401 18.01 18.85 9.91
N GLU A 402 18.32 20.03 9.37
CA GLU A 402 18.70 20.17 7.97
C GLU A 402 20.09 19.60 7.65
N GLU A 403 20.32 19.33 6.36
CA GLU A 403 21.65 18.97 5.84
C GLU A 403 22.72 20.00 6.26
N LYS A 404 23.93 19.52 6.62
CA LYS A 404 25.10 20.38 6.91
C LYS A 404 24.87 21.36 8.06
N SER A 405 24.00 21.00 9.02
CA SER A 405 23.77 21.78 10.25
C SER A 405 24.96 21.74 11.22
N GLY A 406 25.92 20.83 11.01
CA GLY A 406 27.16 20.73 11.77
C GLY A 406 26.98 19.99 13.10
N THR A 407 26.34 20.60 14.09
CA THR A 407 26.05 19.91 15.37
C THR A 407 24.82 20.49 16.04
N THR A 408 23.80 19.65 16.19
CA THR A 408 22.50 20.00 16.77
C THR A 408 22.21 19.07 17.94
N LYS A 409 21.57 19.58 19.00
CA LYS A 409 21.05 18.78 20.11
C LYS A 409 19.53 18.87 20.11
N VAL A 410 18.87 17.72 20.28
CA VAL A 410 17.40 17.63 20.36
C VAL A 410 17.03 16.82 21.60
N THR A 411 15.99 17.28 22.31
CA THR A 411 15.34 16.50 23.38
C THR A 411 14.11 15.84 22.80
N LEU A 412 14.01 14.53 22.95
CA LEU A 412 12.89 13.71 22.52
C LEU A 412 12.09 13.26 23.74
N GLY A 413 10.76 13.39 23.69
CA GLY A 413 9.85 12.71 24.61
C GLY A 413 9.67 11.23 24.24
N PRO A 414 8.84 10.47 24.95
CA PRO A 414 8.46 9.11 24.56
C PRO A 414 7.78 9.09 23.18
N ALA A 415 8.10 8.13 22.31
CA ALA A 415 7.45 8.02 21.00
C ALA A 415 5.93 7.75 21.06
N GLY A 416 5.44 7.20 22.17
CA GLY A 416 4.01 7.01 22.44
C GLY A 416 3.27 8.22 23.01
N ASP A 417 3.96 9.31 23.33
CA ASP A 417 3.42 10.53 23.95
C ASP A 417 3.06 11.57 22.86
N SER A 418 2.08 11.24 22.00
CA SER A 418 1.74 12.02 20.78
C SER A 418 1.06 13.38 21.05
N ASP A 419 0.45 13.56 22.22
CA ASP A 419 -0.07 14.83 22.73
C ASP A 419 0.93 15.55 23.67
N GLY A 420 2.06 14.92 23.96
CA GLY A 420 3.13 15.45 24.81
C GLY A 420 3.77 16.73 24.26
N PRO A 421 4.29 17.61 25.15
CA PRO A 421 4.85 18.91 24.77
C PRO A 421 6.25 18.83 24.13
N LYS A 422 6.77 17.62 23.87
CA LYS A 422 8.11 17.37 23.33
C LYS A 422 7.99 16.58 22.04
N ALA A 423 8.92 16.82 21.11
CA ALA A 423 9.01 16.02 19.90
C ALA A 423 9.22 14.53 20.25
N GLN A 424 8.45 13.65 19.63
CA GLN A 424 8.59 12.19 19.71
C GLN A 424 9.85 11.73 18.95
N ALA A 425 10.17 12.43 17.87
CA ALA A 425 11.25 12.11 16.95
C ALA A 425 11.98 13.33 16.41
N VAL A 426 13.16 13.10 15.84
CA VAL A 426 13.90 14.05 15.00
C VAL A 426 14.02 13.51 13.59
N VAL A 427 13.55 14.28 12.62
CA VAL A 427 13.77 14.05 11.18
C VAL A 427 15.11 14.70 10.80
N VAL A 428 16.02 13.93 10.21
CA VAL A 428 17.30 14.44 9.70
C VAL A 428 17.28 14.37 8.18
N ASN A 429 17.17 15.54 7.55
CA ASN A 429 17.15 15.67 6.10
C ASN A 429 18.50 15.25 5.50
N LEU A 430 18.47 14.53 4.38
CA LEU A 430 19.64 14.03 3.67
C LEU A 430 19.64 14.48 2.20
N PRO A 431 20.84 14.57 1.57
CA PRO A 431 20.94 14.78 0.13
C PRO A 431 20.13 13.73 -0.62
N ALA A 432 19.24 14.18 -1.50
CA ALA A 432 18.36 13.30 -2.28
C ALA A 432 19.16 12.24 -3.05
N GLN A 433 18.57 11.05 -3.22
CA GLN A 433 19.13 9.97 -4.02
C GLN A 433 18.72 10.19 -5.49
N THR A 434 19.64 10.03 -6.44
CA THR A 434 19.28 9.93 -7.85
C THR A 434 19.20 8.47 -8.30
N GLN A 435 18.33 8.17 -9.26
CA GLN A 435 18.24 6.87 -9.90
C GLN A 435 18.06 7.08 -11.40
N THR A 436 18.86 6.40 -12.22
CA THR A 436 18.76 6.46 -13.68
C THR A 436 18.10 5.19 -14.21
N THR A 437 16.94 5.36 -14.84
CA THR A 437 16.28 4.31 -15.62
C THR A 437 16.73 4.45 -17.08
N ASN A 438 17.23 3.36 -17.65
CA ASN A 438 17.67 3.31 -19.06
C ASN A 438 16.62 2.50 -19.79
N TYR A 439 15.99 3.10 -20.80
CA TYR A 439 14.92 2.48 -21.58
C TYR A 439 15.48 1.88 -22.87
N ASN A 440 16.20 2.70 -23.64
CA ASN A 440 16.64 2.37 -24.98
C ASN A 440 17.86 3.24 -25.40
N THR A 441 18.12 3.29 -26.70
CA THR A 441 19.02 4.26 -27.34
C THR A 441 18.20 5.00 -28.40
N PRO A 442 18.25 6.34 -28.48
CA PRO A 442 17.66 7.11 -29.57
C PRO A 442 18.01 6.53 -30.95
N PHE A 443 17.06 6.55 -31.90
CA PHE A 443 17.29 5.96 -33.22
C PHE A 443 18.38 6.72 -34.01
N GLY A 444 18.36 8.05 -33.91
CA GLY A 444 19.38 8.98 -34.36
C GLY A 444 19.83 9.91 -33.23
N GLY A 445 20.89 10.69 -33.51
CA GLY A 445 21.28 11.80 -32.63
C GLY A 445 21.68 11.38 -31.20
N SER A 446 21.20 12.16 -30.24
CA SER A 446 21.36 12.03 -28.79
C SER A 446 20.03 12.18 -28.05
N TYR A 447 18.97 12.66 -28.70
CA TYR A 447 17.64 12.85 -28.12
C TYR A 447 16.55 12.08 -28.87
N GLU A 448 15.48 11.76 -28.16
CA GLU A 448 14.22 11.24 -28.70
C GLU A 448 13.05 11.87 -27.95
N TRP A 449 11.85 11.80 -28.52
CA TRP A 449 10.60 12.14 -27.84
C TRP A 449 10.09 10.94 -27.04
N TRP A 450 9.67 11.15 -25.80
CA TRP A 450 9.13 10.13 -24.90
C TRP A 450 7.75 10.53 -24.37
N GLY A 451 6.78 9.61 -24.43
CA GLY A 451 5.39 9.84 -24.00
C GLY A 451 5.16 9.82 -22.49
N GLY A 452 6.12 9.29 -21.72
CA GLY A 452 6.04 9.10 -20.27
C GLY A 452 5.84 7.63 -19.87
N SER A 453 6.07 7.36 -18.57
CA SER A 453 5.76 6.11 -17.86
C SER A 453 5.10 6.54 -16.55
N ALA A 454 3.77 6.59 -16.57
CA ALA A 454 2.91 6.80 -15.41
C ALA A 454 1.49 6.28 -15.73
N ASP A 455 0.70 6.06 -14.70
CA ASP A 455 -0.72 5.75 -14.79
C ASP A 455 -1.53 7.03 -15.08
N ASP A 456 -2.76 6.88 -15.58
CA ASP A 456 -3.70 7.95 -15.97
C ASP A 456 -3.09 9.05 -16.87
N LEU A 457 -2.13 8.67 -17.73
CA LEU A 457 -1.53 9.59 -18.68
C LEU A 457 -2.52 9.99 -19.78
N ASN A 458 -2.37 11.23 -20.24
CA ASN A 458 -3.00 11.70 -21.48
C ASN A 458 -2.06 12.72 -22.14
N SER A 459 -0.92 12.18 -22.59
CA SER A 459 0.24 12.89 -23.14
C SER A 459 0.03 13.13 -24.64
N THR A 460 0.01 14.39 -25.08
CA THR A 460 -0.16 14.76 -26.49
C THR A 460 1.02 15.57 -27.05
N LEU A 461 1.56 15.16 -28.18
CA LEU A 461 2.52 15.90 -29.00
C LEU A 461 1.78 16.38 -30.26
N THR A 462 1.37 17.65 -30.27
CA THR A 462 0.37 18.20 -31.23
C THR A 462 1.00 19.24 -32.16
N ARG A 463 0.70 19.20 -33.47
CA ARG A 463 1.19 20.16 -34.47
C ARG A 463 0.18 20.40 -35.59
N THR A 464 0.15 21.62 -36.10
CA THR A 464 -0.64 21.97 -37.30
C THR A 464 0.11 21.52 -38.55
N LEU A 465 -0.55 20.73 -39.40
CA LEU A 465 -0.02 20.24 -40.66
C LEU A 465 -0.66 21.01 -41.82
N ASP A 466 0.16 21.73 -42.58
CA ASP A 466 -0.26 22.32 -43.85
C ASP A 466 -0.18 21.29 -44.98
N LEU A 467 -1.32 20.71 -45.36
CA LEU A 467 -1.47 19.80 -46.50
C LEU A 467 -2.02 20.52 -47.74
N THR A 468 -2.05 21.86 -47.77
CA THR A 468 -2.43 22.61 -48.96
C THR A 468 -1.47 22.31 -50.12
N GLY A 469 -2.02 22.21 -51.33
CA GLY A 469 -1.29 21.79 -52.53
C GLY A 469 -0.88 20.30 -52.58
N ALA A 470 -1.18 19.50 -51.55
CA ALA A 470 -0.99 18.05 -51.61
C ALA A 470 -2.10 17.38 -52.43
N THR A 471 -1.74 16.29 -53.10
CA THR A 471 -2.65 15.26 -53.64
C THR A 471 -2.48 13.93 -52.90
N SER A 472 -1.36 13.74 -52.22
CA SER A 472 -1.15 12.69 -51.21
C SER A 472 -0.25 13.21 -50.10
N ALA A 473 -0.45 12.69 -48.88
CA ALA A 473 0.36 13.05 -47.73
C ALA A 473 0.47 11.88 -46.75
N SER A 474 1.59 11.76 -46.06
CA SER A 474 1.77 10.81 -44.96
C SER A 474 2.67 11.42 -43.89
N ILE A 475 2.48 11.00 -42.64
CA ILE A 475 3.43 11.28 -41.55
C ILE A 475 4.04 9.96 -41.09
N THR A 476 5.36 9.94 -40.99
CA THR A 476 6.15 8.78 -40.59
C THR A 476 7.03 9.17 -39.40
N ALA A 477 7.22 8.26 -38.46
CA ALA A 477 8.23 8.37 -37.42
C ALA A 477 8.95 7.02 -37.26
N LYS A 478 10.17 7.05 -36.73
CA LYS A 478 10.70 5.89 -36.02
C LYS A 478 10.02 5.84 -34.67
N ALA A 479 9.50 4.67 -34.31
CA ALA A 479 8.83 4.44 -33.04
C ALA A 479 9.37 3.18 -32.36
N GLN A 480 9.43 3.22 -31.04
CA GLN A 480 9.60 2.07 -30.17
C GLN A 480 8.56 2.22 -29.07
N TRP A 481 7.96 1.14 -28.58
CA TRP A 481 7.09 1.21 -27.42
C TRP A 481 7.09 -0.08 -26.61
N ASP A 482 6.77 0.06 -25.33
CA ASP A 482 6.52 -1.00 -24.38
C ASP A 482 5.43 -0.43 -23.45
N ILE A 483 4.17 -0.85 -23.67
CA ILE A 483 2.93 -0.34 -23.04
C ILE A 483 1.97 -1.51 -22.80
N GLU A 484 0.99 -1.40 -21.92
CA GLU A 484 0.10 -2.53 -21.59
C GLU A 484 -0.83 -2.91 -22.76
N GLU A 485 -0.71 -4.16 -23.23
CA GLU A 485 -1.55 -4.78 -24.28
C GLU A 485 -3.02 -4.84 -23.84
N ASP A 486 -3.96 -4.44 -24.71
CA ASP A 486 -5.40 -4.23 -24.44
C ASP A 486 -5.80 -3.07 -23.48
N TYR A 487 -4.87 -2.39 -22.78
CA TYR A 487 -5.20 -1.33 -21.78
C TYR A 487 -4.58 0.04 -22.11
N ASP A 488 -3.27 0.10 -22.38
CA ASP A 488 -2.57 1.32 -22.76
C ASP A 488 -2.55 1.49 -24.27
N PHE A 489 -2.82 2.70 -24.76
CA PHE A 489 -2.89 2.94 -26.20
C PHE A 489 -2.12 4.18 -26.64
N PHE A 490 -1.32 3.97 -27.69
CA PHE A 490 -0.59 4.99 -28.39
C PHE A 490 -1.24 5.28 -29.77
N TYR A 491 -1.88 6.44 -29.87
CA TYR A 491 -2.67 6.88 -31.02
C TYR A 491 -1.93 7.91 -31.87
N ALA A 492 -2.22 7.92 -33.16
CA ALA A 492 -2.11 9.13 -33.98
C ALA A 492 -3.51 9.60 -34.38
N GLU A 493 -3.80 10.87 -34.15
CA GLU A 493 -5.15 11.43 -34.32
C GLU A 493 -5.09 12.73 -35.12
N VAL A 494 -6.13 13.00 -35.90
CA VAL A 494 -6.27 14.21 -36.71
C VAL A 494 -7.60 14.90 -36.45
N SER A 495 -7.58 16.22 -36.52
CA SER A 495 -8.73 17.10 -36.36
C SER A 495 -8.79 18.10 -37.52
N THR A 496 -10.01 18.35 -38.00
CA THR A 496 -10.32 19.31 -39.06
C THR A 496 -11.07 20.55 -38.55
N ASP A 497 -11.39 20.61 -37.26
CA ASP A 497 -12.16 21.67 -36.60
C ASP A 497 -11.39 22.43 -35.51
N GLY A 498 -10.05 22.31 -35.51
CA GLY A 498 -9.17 23.00 -34.57
C GLY A 498 -8.99 22.28 -33.22
N GLY A 499 -9.30 20.97 -33.17
CA GLY A 499 -9.12 20.12 -32.00
C GLY A 499 -10.38 19.90 -31.16
N ALA A 500 -11.56 20.29 -31.67
CA ALA A 500 -12.83 20.08 -30.98
C ALA A 500 -13.33 18.63 -31.14
N THR A 501 -13.08 18.01 -32.30
CA THR A 501 -13.23 16.57 -32.55
C THR A 501 -11.95 15.97 -33.12
N TRP A 502 -11.72 14.70 -32.83
CA TRP A 502 -10.52 13.96 -33.22
C TRP A 502 -10.90 12.63 -33.86
N HIS A 503 -10.17 12.23 -34.89
CA HIS A 503 -10.30 10.96 -35.57
C HIS A 503 -8.98 10.19 -35.48
N ALA A 504 -9.01 8.98 -34.95
CA ALA A 504 -7.86 8.09 -34.94
C ALA A 504 -7.48 7.67 -36.38
N LEU A 505 -6.19 7.61 -36.65
CA LEU A 505 -5.62 7.17 -37.92
C LEU A 505 -5.21 5.70 -37.80
N SER A 506 -5.53 4.90 -38.83
CA SER A 506 -5.16 3.49 -38.87
C SER A 506 -3.78 3.28 -39.51
N ASN A 507 -3.03 2.28 -39.04
CA ASN A 507 -1.82 1.78 -39.68
C ASN A 507 -1.73 0.24 -39.51
N SER A 508 -0.78 -0.42 -40.17
CA SER A 508 -0.67 -1.90 -40.18
C SER A 508 -0.08 -2.55 -38.93
N LEU A 509 0.28 -1.76 -37.91
CA LEU A 509 0.77 -2.19 -36.60
C LEU A 509 -0.31 -2.03 -35.51
N ILE A 510 -1.53 -1.64 -35.88
CA ILE A 510 -2.71 -1.60 -34.99
C ILE A 510 -3.45 -2.92 -35.14
N ASP A 511 -3.78 -3.54 -34.01
CA ASP A 511 -4.43 -4.84 -33.97
C ASP A 511 -5.92 -4.79 -34.36
N GLN A 512 -6.46 -5.96 -34.73
CA GLN A 512 -7.74 -6.02 -35.44
C GLN A 512 -8.94 -5.76 -34.51
N GLY A 513 -9.38 -4.50 -34.51
CA GLY A 513 -10.49 -4.02 -33.69
C GLY A 513 -10.17 -2.67 -33.05
N GLU A 514 -8.87 -2.42 -32.88
CA GLU A 514 -8.36 -1.28 -32.13
C GLU A 514 -8.16 -0.02 -32.96
N THR A 515 -7.91 1.07 -32.24
CA THR A 515 -7.77 2.43 -32.81
C THR A 515 -6.43 3.10 -32.49
N GLY A 516 -5.58 2.48 -31.67
CA GLY A 516 -4.19 2.87 -31.39
C GLY A 516 -3.30 1.62 -31.39
N VAL A 517 -1.98 1.79 -31.33
CA VAL A 517 -1.06 0.67 -31.07
C VAL A 517 -0.92 0.45 -29.57
N ASP A 518 -0.76 -0.80 -29.16
CA ASP A 518 -0.61 -1.27 -27.79
C ASP A 518 0.57 -2.27 -27.69
N GLY A 519 0.74 -2.92 -26.54
CA GLY A 519 1.75 -3.96 -26.34
C GLY A 519 3.21 -3.50 -26.49
N SER A 520 4.05 -4.27 -27.19
CA SER A 520 5.50 -4.03 -27.19
C SER A 520 6.19 -4.32 -28.52
N THR A 521 7.06 -3.39 -28.95
CA THR A 521 7.99 -3.65 -30.07
C THR A 521 9.18 -4.52 -29.69
N SER A 522 9.21 -5.05 -28.46
CA SER A 522 10.32 -5.87 -27.92
C SER A 522 11.69 -5.19 -28.01
N GLY A 523 11.71 -3.85 -27.87
CA GLY A 523 12.92 -3.04 -27.93
C GLY A 523 13.40 -2.69 -29.35
N ALA A 524 12.61 -2.98 -30.39
CA ALA A 524 12.95 -2.62 -31.76
C ALA A 524 12.37 -1.25 -32.17
N TRP A 525 13.16 -0.46 -32.90
CA TRP A 525 12.68 0.72 -33.61
C TRP A 525 12.02 0.31 -34.93
N VAL A 526 10.73 0.61 -35.09
CA VAL A 526 9.90 0.31 -36.26
C VAL A 526 9.49 1.58 -37.00
N ASP A 527 9.04 1.45 -38.25
CA ASP A 527 8.49 2.57 -39.04
C ASP A 527 6.99 2.72 -38.77
N LEU A 528 6.62 3.73 -37.99
CA LEU A 528 5.23 4.05 -37.69
C LEU A 528 4.74 5.11 -38.69
N THR A 529 3.93 4.69 -39.66
CA THR A 529 3.47 5.55 -40.77
C THR A 529 1.95 5.61 -40.85
N TYR A 530 1.41 6.82 -40.96
CA TYR A 530 -0.02 7.08 -41.14
C TYR A 530 -0.28 7.84 -42.45
N ASP A 531 -1.26 7.38 -43.22
CA ASP A 531 -1.74 8.12 -44.39
C ASP A 531 -2.60 9.32 -43.97
N LEU A 532 -2.37 10.45 -44.63
CA LEU A 532 -3.09 11.70 -44.46
C LEU A 532 -3.72 12.16 -45.79
N SER A 533 -3.74 11.31 -46.82
CA SER A 533 -4.19 11.67 -48.17
C SER A 533 -5.68 11.99 -48.23
N ALA A 534 -6.49 11.45 -47.32
CA ALA A 534 -7.89 11.83 -47.12
C ALA A 534 -8.07 13.31 -46.71
N TYR A 535 -7.02 13.95 -46.18
CA TYR A 535 -7.00 15.35 -45.72
C TYR A 535 -6.16 16.26 -46.63
N ALA A 536 -5.78 15.79 -47.82
CA ALA A 536 -4.98 16.55 -48.77
C ALA A 536 -5.72 17.81 -49.27
N GLY A 537 -5.00 18.91 -49.44
CA GLY A 537 -5.52 20.18 -49.94
C GLY A 537 -5.97 21.18 -48.85
N GLN A 538 -5.96 20.80 -47.57
CA GLN A 538 -6.35 21.65 -46.44
C GLN A 538 -5.28 21.68 -45.33
N THR A 539 -5.48 22.53 -44.31
CA THR A 539 -4.70 22.51 -43.07
C THR A 539 -5.45 21.66 -42.03
N VAL A 540 -4.72 20.83 -41.26
CA VAL A 540 -5.30 20.00 -40.18
C VAL A 540 -4.48 20.13 -38.90
N THR A 541 -5.08 19.84 -37.75
CA THR A 541 -4.35 19.65 -36.49
C THR A 541 -4.10 18.16 -36.30
N PHE A 542 -2.85 17.76 -36.06
CA PHE A 542 -2.46 16.38 -35.84
C PHE A 542 -1.86 16.23 -34.44
N ARG A 543 -2.06 15.08 -33.79
CA ARG A 543 -1.32 14.72 -32.57
C ARG A 543 -0.94 13.26 -32.52
N TYR A 544 0.21 13.01 -31.91
CA TYR A 544 0.51 11.76 -31.24
C TYR A 544 -0.07 11.83 -29.83
N ARG A 545 -0.92 10.87 -29.41
CA ARG A 545 -1.50 10.80 -28.08
C ARG A 545 -1.17 9.46 -27.43
N TYR A 546 -0.52 9.49 -26.27
CA TYR A 546 -0.39 8.32 -25.41
C TYR A 546 -1.37 8.46 -24.26
N ALA A 547 -2.15 7.42 -24.00
CA ALA A 547 -3.00 7.34 -22.81
C ALA A 547 -2.85 5.97 -22.15
N THR A 548 -2.78 6.00 -20.83
CA THR A 548 -2.72 4.82 -19.97
C THR A 548 -3.99 4.74 -19.12
N ASP A 549 -4.28 3.56 -18.61
CA ASP A 549 -5.27 3.40 -17.54
C ASP A 549 -4.63 3.73 -16.17
N GLY A 550 -5.38 3.58 -15.09
CA GLY A 550 -4.85 3.85 -13.74
C GLY A 550 -3.91 2.77 -13.19
N GLY A 551 -3.87 1.57 -13.78
CA GLY A 551 -3.40 0.35 -13.14
C GLY A 551 -1.95 0.00 -13.42
N LEU A 552 -1.66 -0.40 -14.65
CA LEU A 552 -0.37 -0.95 -15.04
C LEU A 552 0.08 -0.36 -16.38
N HIS A 553 1.31 0.13 -16.42
CA HIS A 553 1.98 0.46 -17.68
C HIS A 553 3.46 0.07 -17.66
N PHE A 554 4.13 0.39 -18.76
CA PHE A 554 5.52 0.04 -19.03
C PHE A 554 6.30 1.26 -19.53
N ALA A 555 7.43 1.08 -20.23
CA ALA A 555 8.35 2.17 -20.58
C ALA A 555 7.72 3.32 -21.41
N GLY A 556 6.54 3.14 -21.99
CA GLY A 556 5.85 4.15 -22.80
C GLY A 556 6.27 4.11 -24.27
N PRO A 557 5.70 5.01 -25.10
CA PRO A 557 6.12 5.18 -26.48
C PRO A 557 7.28 6.18 -26.60
N PHE A 558 8.17 5.87 -27.53
CA PHE A 558 9.32 6.66 -27.94
C PHE A 558 9.18 6.99 -29.43
N LEU A 559 9.49 8.23 -29.82
CA LEU A 559 9.43 8.72 -31.19
C LEU A 559 10.71 9.46 -31.57
N ASP A 560 11.19 9.22 -32.79
CA ASP A 560 12.33 9.90 -33.36
C ASP A 560 12.19 10.00 -34.89
N ASN A 561 12.93 10.90 -35.54
CA ASN A 561 12.96 11.13 -36.98
C ASN A 561 11.55 11.23 -37.60
N ILE A 562 10.69 12.03 -36.99
CA ILE A 562 9.34 12.33 -37.47
C ILE A 562 9.46 13.12 -38.78
N ALA A 563 8.73 12.73 -39.81
CA ALA A 563 8.76 13.38 -41.12
C ALA A 563 7.36 13.47 -41.74
N LEU A 564 6.96 14.67 -42.15
CA LEU A 564 5.79 14.86 -43.02
C LEU A 564 6.23 14.77 -44.48
N THR A 565 5.62 13.87 -45.25
CA THR A 565 5.83 13.75 -46.70
C THR A 565 4.59 14.23 -47.45
N LYS A 566 4.76 15.11 -48.44
CA LYS A 566 3.70 15.58 -49.36
C LYS A 566 4.09 15.23 -50.79
N ASN A 567 3.20 14.57 -51.54
CA ASN A 567 3.41 14.18 -52.94
C ASN A 567 4.74 13.42 -53.19
N GLY A 568 5.19 12.62 -52.22
CA GLY A 568 6.45 11.86 -52.29
C GLY A 568 7.73 12.65 -51.95
N ALA A 569 7.62 13.92 -51.53
CA ALA A 569 8.75 14.72 -51.05
C ALA A 569 8.58 15.08 -49.55
N VAL A 570 9.66 15.00 -48.78
CA VAL A 570 9.67 15.40 -47.37
C VAL A 570 9.47 16.91 -47.27
N ALA A 571 8.45 17.34 -46.53
CA ALA A 571 8.10 18.74 -46.31
C ALA A 571 8.84 19.33 -45.10
N TRP A 572 9.02 18.54 -44.03
CA TRP A 572 9.83 18.86 -42.86
C TRP A 572 10.16 17.57 -42.08
N THR A 573 11.16 17.66 -41.19
CA THR A 573 11.55 16.60 -40.25
C THR A 573 11.70 17.14 -38.83
N ASP A 574 11.65 16.26 -37.83
CA ASP A 574 11.97 16.49 -36.43
C ASP A 574 12.75 15.28 -35.91
N ASP A 575 14.00 15.51 -35.49
CA ASP A 575 14.95 14.51 -34.98
C ASP A 575 15.14 14.62 -33.46
N ALA A 576 14.19 15.27 -32.76
CA ALA A 576 14.22 15.56 -31.33
C ALA A 576 15.46 16.31 -30.79
N GLU A 577 16.50 16.61 -31.57
CA GLU A 577 17.71 17.30 -31.10
C GLU A 577 17.43 18.72 -30.61
N THR A 578 16.47 19.40 -31.24
CA THR A 578 15.98 20.72 -30.83
C THR A 578 14.48 20.72 -30.65
N LEU A 579 13.98 21.49 -29.66
CA LEU A 579 12.54 21.68 -29.47
C LEU A 579 12.00 22.59 -30.58
N ALA A 580 11.40 22.01 -31.61
CA ALA A 580 10.73 22.76 -32.67
C ALA A 580 9.50 23.50 -32.10
N ALA A 581 9.41 24.80 -32.36
CA ALA A 581 8.42 25.69 -31.75
C ALA A 581 6.97 25.45 -32.26
N GLU A 582 6.82 24.64 -33.30
CA GLU A 582 5.55 24.26 -33.90
C GLU A 582 4.84 23.11 -33.17
N TRP A 583 5.50 22.44 -32.22
CA TRP A 583 4.86 21.44 -31.36
C TRP A 583 4.24 22.09 -30.11
N ALA A 584 2.94 21.88 -29.93
CA ALA A 584 2.27 22.02 -28.65
C ALA A 584 2.44 20.71 -27.86
N VAL A 585 3.25 20.76 -26.81
CA VAL A 585 3.66 19.61 -26.01
C VAL A 585 2.85 19.56 -24.70
N LYS A 586 2.25 18.41 -24.40
CA LYS A 586 1.64 18.09 -23.10
C LYS A 586 2.08 16.68 -22.70
N GLY A 587 2.71 16.52 -21.54
CA GLY A 587 3.18 15.21 -21.02
C GLY A 587 4.43 14.65 -21.71
N TRP A 588 4.53 14.74 -23.05
CA TRP A 588 5.72 14.34 -23.79
C TRP A 588 6.96 15.14 -23.38
N THR A 589 8.11 14.48 -23.35
CA THR A 589 9.42 15.10 -23.04
C THR A 589 10.47 14.66 -24.04
N ARG A 590 11.66 15.29 -24.01
CA ARG A 590 12.82 14.87 -24.82
C ARG A 590 13.87 14.27 -23.89
N ILE A 591 14.26 13.02 -24.14
CA ILE A 591 15.18 12.24 -23.29
C ILE A 591 16.37 11.73 -24.11
N THR A 592 17.38 11.17 -23.45
CA THR A 592 18.58 10.60 -24.10
C THR A 592 18.67 9.08 -23.91
N GLY A 593 17.60 8.34 -24.22
CA GLY A 593 17.45 6.90 -23.91
C GLY A 593 17.30 6.56 -22.43
N SER A 594 17.32 7.57 -21.55
CA SER A 594 17.26 7.39 -20.10
C SER A 594 16.67 8.61 -19.41
N VAL A 595 16.09 8.37 -18.22
CA VAL A 595 15.55 9.38 -17.31
C VAL A 595 16.28 9.23 -15.97
N THR A 596 16.56 10.35 -15.31
CA THR A 596 17.19 10.37 -13.98
C THR A 596 16.32 11.11 -12.99
N ASP A 597 15.64 10.36 -12.14
CA ASP A 597 14.76 10.87 -11.11
C ASP A 597 15.52 11.18 -9.82
N THR A 598 14.95 12.04 -8.98
CA THR A 598 15.54 12.50 -7.72
C THR A 598 14.59 12.27 -6.57
N TYR A 599 14.93 11.30 -5.71
CA TYR A 599 14.08 10.82 -4.64
C TYR A 599 14.49 11.40 -3.27
N PRO A 600 13.54 11.96 -2.50
CA PRO A 600 13.75 12.31 -1.10
C PRO A 600 14.15 11.08 -0.26
N ARG A 601 15.04 11.31 0.70
CA ARG A 601 15.41 10.36 1.75
C ARG A 601 15.82 11.11 3.00
N PHE A 602 15.62 10.49 4.17
CA PHE A 602 15.91 11.09 5.47
C PHE A 602 16.01 10.00 6.55
N TYR A 603 16.59 10.35 7.70
CA TYR A 603 16.43 9.53 8.90
C TYR A 603 15.31 10.06 9.77
N ILE A 604 14.62 9.17 10.48
CA ILE A 604 13.81 9.54 11.64
C ILE A 604 14.37 8.81 12.86
N ALA A 605 14.82 9.55 13.87
CA ALA A 605 15.26 8.97 15.14
C ALA A 605 14.26 9.28 16.25
N GLU A 606 13.72 8.24 16.88
CA GLU A 606 12.67 8.32 17.91
C GLU A 606 13.09 7.63 19.21
N ASN A 607 12.47 8.01 20.33
CA ASN A 607 12.71 7.43 21.65
C ASN A 607 11.63 6.39 21.99
N ARG A 608 11.82 5.14 21.56
CA ARG A 608 10.87 4.05 21.84
C ARG A 608 10.98 3.59 23.28
N THR A 609 9.84 3.60 23.96
CA THR A 609 9.68 3.25 25.37
C THR A 609 8.31 2.62 25.57
N TYR A 610 8.11 1.92 26.69
CA TYR A 610 6.87 1.23 27.01
C TYR A 610 5.74 2.17 27.50
N PHE A 611 5.35 3.14 26.67
CA PHE A 611 4.35 4.17 26.99
C PHE A 611 3.09 4.04 26.13
N GLY A 612 1.91 4.04 26.77
CA GLY A 612 0.64 3.81 26.07
C GLY A 612 0.60 2.42 25.43
N TYR A 613 0.09 2.31 24.21
CA TYR A 613 0.02 1.05 23.47
C TYR A 613 1.41 0.43 23.19
N ASP A 614 2.51 1.21 23.18
CA ASP A 614 3.87 0.66 23.13
C ASP A 614 4.27 -0.13 24.40
N ASP A 615 3.48 -0.16 25.48
CA ASP A 615 3.73 -1.08 26.60
C ASP A 615 3.57 -2.56 26.19
N THR A 616 2.76 -2.84 25.15
CA THR A 616 2.66 -4.18 24.56
C THR A 616 4.00 -4.70 24.00
N LEU A 617 4.94 -3.82 23.66
CA LEU A 617 6.31 -4.21 23.30
C LEU A 617 7.07 -4.91 24.44
N ARG A 618 6.59 -4.80 25.68
CA ARG A 618 7.19 -5.47 26.85
C ARG A 618 6.88 -6.97 26.89
N THR A 619 5.69 -7.40 26.46
CA THR A 619 5.16 -8.76 26.69
C THR A 619 4.46 -9.40 25.48
N GLY A 620 4.05 -8.62 24.49
CA GLY A 620 3.25 -9.07 23.35
C GLY A 620 4.05 -9.77 22.26
N GLY A 621 5.32 -9.39 22.04
CA GLY A 621 6.19 -9.95 21.01
C GLY A 621 6.31 -11.47 21.14
N TYR A 622 6.14 -12.20 20.04
CA TYR A 622 5.91 -13.66 20.09
C TYR A 622 6.61 -14.48 19.00
N ASN A 623 6.84 -15.76 19.30
CA ASN A 623 7.46 -16.74 18.41
C ASN A 623 6.80 -18.12 18.57
N PHE A 624 6.48 -18.81 17.47
CA PHE A 624 5.95 -20.17 17.51
C PHE A 624 7.09 -21.18 17.74
N GLY A 625 7.51 -21.31 18.99
CA GLY A 625 8.67 -22.11 19.38
C GLY A 625 8.53 -23.62 19.12
N TRP A 626 7.30 -24.13 18.97
CA TRP A 626 6.96 -25.56 19.01
C TRP A 626 5.99 -26.01 17.91
N LEU A 627 6.06 -25.45 16.70
CA LEU A 627 5.16 -25.81 15.58
C LEU A 627 4.99 -27.33 15.34
N ASN A 628 6.02 -28.12 15.62
CA ASN A 628 6.03 -29.58 15.50
C ASN A 628 5.36 -30.37 16.65
N SER A 629 4.93 -29.72 17.74
CA SER A 629 4.37 -30.40 18.91
C SER A 629 3.26 -29.64 19.64
N ARG A 630 3.22 -28.31 19.56
CA ARG A 630 2.23 -27.40 20.17
C ARG A 630 2.01 -26.24 19.17
N PRO A 631 1.30 -26.48 18.04
CA PRO A 631 1.28 -25.58 16.88
C PRO A 631 0.73 -24.19 17.18
N ASN A 632 -0.23 -24.08 18.10
CA ASN A 632 -0.86 -22.81 18.50
C ASN A 632 -0.26 -22.24 19.80
N PHE A 633 0.92 -22.73 20.21
CA PHE A 633 1.60 -22.22 21.41
C PHE A 633 2.82 -21.35 21.07
N VAL A 634 2.74 -20.08 21.45
CA VAL A 634 3.79 -19.08 21.32
C VAL A 634 4.55 -18.85 22.63
N GLU A 635 5.86 -18.67 22.53
CA GLU A 635 6.65 -18.02 23.58
C GLU A 635 6.61 -16.50 23.40
N ARG A 636 6.82 -15.75 24.50
CA ARG A 636 6.85 -14.29 24.51
C ARG A 636 8.27 -13.75 24.70
N PHE A 637 8.53 -12.57 24.14
CA PHE A 637 9.77 -11.80 24.32
C PHE A 637 9.47 -10.29 24.32
N SER A 638 10.45 -9.49 24.75
CA SER A 638 10.33 -8.02 24.78
C SER A 638 11.11 -7.36 23.65
N ASN A 639 10.51 -6.36 23.00
CA ASN A 639 11.20 -5.42 22.12
C ASN A 639 11.86 -4.32 22.97
N HIS A 640 13.20 -4.20 22.93
CA HIS A 640 13.93 -3.43 23.94
C HIS A 640 13.94 -1.90 23.69
N PRO A 641 13.62 -1.06 24.70
CA PRO A 641 13.49 0.38 24.54
C PRO A 641 14.84 1.08 24.30
N GLY A 642 14.79 2.22 23.62
CA GLY A 642 15.95 3.03 23.25
C GLY A 642 15.67 3.92 22.03
N MET A 643 16.73 4.45 21.44
CA MET A 643 16.64 5.22 20.22
C MET A 643 16.46 4.26 19.03
N LEU A 644 15.30 4.28 18.38
CA LEU A 644 15.11 3.57 17.11
C LEU A 644 15.40 4.57 15.98
N VAL A 645 16.20 4.16 15.00
CA VAL A 645 16.54 4.99 13.84
C VAL A 645 15.96 4.33 12.60
N TRP A 646 15.07 5.03 11.91
CA TRP A 646 14.44 4.61 10.67
C TRP A 646 15.12 5.30 9.50
N TYR A 647 15.42 4.56 8.43
CA TYR A 647 15.87 5.11 7.16
C TYR A 647 14.71 5.11 6.17
N VAL A 648 14.26 6.31 5.81
CA VAL A 648 13.19 6.53 4.82
C VAL A 648 13.84 6.85 3.48
N ASN A 649 13.44 6.14 2.42
CA ASN A 649 14.00 6.30 1.09
C ASN A 649 12.93 6.14 0.00
N TYR A 650 12.46 7.26 -0.54
CA TYR A 650 11.37 7.27 -1.53
C TYR A 650 11.77 6.77 -2.92
N ALA A 651 13.02 6.34 -3.13
CA ALA A 651 13.41 5.55 -4.30
C ALA A 651 12.87 4.10 -4.29
N TYR A 652 12.05 3.76 -3.29
CA TYR A 652 11.36 2.49 -3.13
C TYR A 652 9.93 2.77 -2.68
N GLY A 653 8.95 2.12 -3.30
CA GLY A 653 7.53 2.26 -2.95
C GLY A 653 7.10 1.40 -1.76
N ASP A 654 7.93 0.43 -1.37
CA ASP A 654 7.58 -0.67 -0.47
C ASP A 654 8.78 -1.16 0.36
N ASN A 655 8.56 -2.10 1.27
CA ASN A 655 9.58 -2.71 2.13
C ASN A 655 9.92 -4.17 1.74
N ASN A 656 9.80 -4.52 0.46
CA ASN A 656 10.08 -5.87 -0.08
C ASN A 656 11.58 -6.13 -0.22
N THR A 657 12.26 -6.24 0.92
CA THR A 657 13.69 -6.57 1.02
C THR A 657 14.05 -7.91 0.36
N SER A 658 13.08 -8.79 0.07
CA SER A 658 13.22 -9.94 -0.81
C SER A 658 13.63 -9.55 -2.25
N GLN A 659 13.04 -8.49 -2.79
CA GLN A 659 13.25 -7.98 -4.15
C GLN A 659 14.44 -7.00 -4.21
N HIS A 660 14.60 -6.14 -3.20
CA HIS A 660 15.71 -5.18 -3.10
C HIS A 660 16.46 -5.25 -1.75
N PRO A 661 17.28 -6.31 -1.54
CA PRO A 661 17.94 -6.55 -0.26
C PRO A 661 18.75 -5.36 0.27
N GLY A 662 18.39 -4.92 1.47
CA GLY A 662 19.00 -3.80 2.19
C GLY A 662 18.39 -2.43 1.93
N TYR A 663 17.34 -2.35 1.11
CA TYR A 663 16.59 -1.13 0.84
C TYR A 663 15.09 -1.36 1.03
N GLY A 664 14.35 -0.27 1.16
CA GLY A 664 12.90 -0.22 1.28
C GLY A 664 12.45 1.23 1.51
N LEU A 665 11.14 1.45 1.51
CA LEU A 665 10.49 2.72 1.77
C LEU A 665 10.86 3.29 3.15
N ASN A 666 10.80 2.46 4.20
CA ASN A 666 10.98 2.85 5.59
C ASN A 666 11.45 1.65 6.45
N LEU A 667 12.75 1.53 6.70
CA LEU A 667 13.33 0.39 7.44
C LEU A 667 14.02 0.83 8.74
N PRO A 668 13.83 0.13 9.88
CA PRO A 668 14.59 0.39 11.10
C PRO A 668 16.02 -0.12 10.95
N VAL A 669 16.97 0.67 11.43
CA VAL A 669 18.39 0.31 11.45
C VAL A 669 18.71 -0.51 12.69
N ASP A 670 18.90 -1.80 12.48
CA ASP A 670 19.24 -2.75 13.52
C ASP A 670 20.73 -2.68 13.93
N VAL A 671 20.99 -2.36 15.20
CA VAL A 671 22.33 -2.38 15.81
C VAL A 671 22.98 -3.77 15.83
N ARG A 672 22.19 -4.85 15.71
CA ARG A 672 22.60 -6.25 15.64
C ARG A 672 22.01 -6.95 14.41
N SER A 673 22.40 -6.49 13.23
CA SER A 673 21.88 -7.00 11.96
C SER A 673 22.22 -8.47 11.60
N GLN A 674 22.78 -9.29 12.50
CA GLN A 674 23.11 -10.71 12.26
C GLN A 674 21.88 -11.63 12.39
N LYS A 675 21.90 -12.79 11.69
CA LYS A 675 20.88 -13.84 11.86
C LYS A 675 20.97 -14.53 13.21
N ILE A 676 19.80 -14.79 13.80
CA ILE A 676 19.64 -15.72 14.93
C ILE A 676 19.53 -17.14 14.36
N ASN A 677 20.60 -17.92 14.46
CA ASN A 677 20.66 -19.30 13.97
C ASN A 677 20.23 -20.27 15.08
N ILE A 678 19.30 -21.18 14.78
CA ILE A 678 18.90 -22.27 15.66
C ILE A 678 19.60 -23.56 15.22
N PRO A 679 20.39 -24.24 16.08
CA PRO A 679 21.12 -25.44 15.72
C PRO A 679 20.23 -26.53 15.09
N GLY A 680 20.50 -26.87 13.82
CA GLY A 680 19.75 -27.89 13.08
C GLY A 680 18.34 -27.49 12.61
N GLN A 681 17.84 -26.29 12.93
CA GLN A 681 16.49 -25.81 12.57
C GLN A 681 16.49 -24.58 11.63
N GLY A 682 17.68 -24.15 11.20
CA GLY A 682 17.87 -22.98 10.35
C GLY A 682 17.93 -21.69 11.17
N VAL A 683 17.00 -20.77 10.92
CA VAL A 683 16.99 -19.42 11.52
C VAL A 683 15.64 -19.09 12.14
N ILE A 684 15.65 -18.17 13.11
CA ILE A 684 14.49 -17.35 13.48
C ILE A 684 14.28 -16.30 12.39
N THR A 685 13.03 -15.92 12.15
CA THR A 685 12.63 -14.96 11.11
C THR A 685 12.94 -13.52 11.54
N ASN A 686 13.12 -12.62 10.58
CA ASN A 686 13.56 -11.23 10.79
C ASN A 686 12.55 -10.39 11.60
N ARG A 687 11.24 -10.66 11.49
CA ARG A 687 10.21 -10.01 12.32
C ARG A 687 10.44 -10.18 13.84
N ARG A 688 11.13 -11.25 14.26
CA ARG A 688 11.62 -11.45 15.64
C ARG A 688 13.08 -11.01 15.83
N GLY A 689 13.90 -11.03 14.78
CA GLY A 689 15.30 -10.61 14.79
C GLY A 689 15.52 -9.18 15.29
N GLY A 690 14.68 -8.23 14.85
CA GLY A 690 14.77 -6.82 15.23
C GLY A 690 14.38 -6.48 16.69
N TYR A 691 14.10 -7.45 17.56
CA TYR A 691 13.67 -7.22 18.96
C TYR A 691 14.64 -6.32 19.74
N ASP A 692 15.92 -6.33 19.39
CA ASP A 692 16.96 -5.53 20.01
C ASP A 692 17.65 -4.53 19.07
N ALA A 693 16.93 -4.02 18.06
CA ALA A 693 17.43 -3.05 17.08
C ALA A 693 17.89 -1.69 17.66
N THR A 694 17.30 -1.23 18.77
CA THR A 694 17.49 0.13 19.32
C THR A 694 18.93 0.47 19.76
N PHE A 695 19.32 1.73 19.63
CA PHE A 695 20.54 2.27 20.24
C PHE A 695 20.26 2.70 21.69
N SER A 696 21.20 2.48 22.62
CA SER A 696 20.96 2.71 24.06
C SER A 696 22.24 2.97 24.86
N LEU A 697 22.13 3.78 25.93
CA LEU A 697 23.14 3.91 26.98
C LEU A 697 23.16 2.70 27.94
N TYR A 698 22.15 1.83 27.86
CA TYR A 698 21.99 0.66 28.71
C TYR A 698 22.28 -0.63 27.96
N ALA A 699 22.72 -1.66 28.70
CA ALA A 699 22.86 -3.01 28.17
C ALA A 699 21.49 -3.68 28.02
N LYS A 700 21.38 -4.62 27.08
CA LYS A 700 20.18 -5.42 26.83
C LYS A 700 20.43 -6.86 27.30
N PRO A 701 19.43 -7.52 27.93
CA PRO A 701 19.59 -8.89 28.41
C PRO A 701 19.80 -9.89 27.26
N ALA A 702 20.20 -11.10 27.60
CA ALA A 702 20.17 -12.21 26.66
C ALA A 702 18.71 -12.66 26.44
N GLN A 703 18.38 -13.07 25.22
CA GLN A 703 17.06 -13.59 24.85
C GLN A 703 17.22 -15.03 24.32
N THR A 704 16.34 -15.93 24.72
CA THR A 704 16.27 -17.28 24.14
C THR A 704 15.07 -17.35 23.21
N PHE A 705 15.28 -17.98 22.04
CA PHE A 705 14.21 -18.34 21.12
C PHE A 705 14.24 -19.85 20.89
N HIS A 706 13.08 -20.44 20.64
CA HIS A 706 12.92 -21.83 20.25
C HIS A 706 12.50 -21.96 18.78
N LYS A 707 12.84 -23.08 18.16
CA LYS A 707 12.21 -23.52 16.91
C LYS A 707 12.10 -25.03 16.92
N ASN A 708 10.89 -25.55 16.75
CA ASN A 708 10.57 -26.97 16.94
C ASN A 708 11.10 -27.54 18.28
N GLY A 709 10.99 -26.74 19.35
CA GLY A 709 11.50 -27.04 20.69
C GLY A 709 13.02 -26.92 20.88
N VAL A 710 13.81 -26.62 19.83
CA VAL A 710 15.26 -26.42 19.95
C VAL A 710 15.57 -24.97 20.28
N ALA A 711 16.23 -24.73 21.42
CA ALA A 711 16.62 -23.40 21.88
C ALA A 711 17.88 -22.86 21.20
N ALA A 712 17.95 -21.54 21.01
CA ALA A 712 19.20 -20.79 20.93
C ALA A 712 19.10 -19.49 21.72
N THR A 713 20.16 -19.17 22.46
CA THR A 713 20.25 -17.92 23.23
C THR A 713 21.10 -16.89 22.49
N VAL A 714 20.47 -15.77 22.15
CA VAL A 714 21.14 -14.55 21.71
C VAL A 714 21.78 -13.89 22.94
N PRO A 715 23.10 -13.62 22.96
CA PRO A 715 23.78 -13.09 24.14
C PRO A 715 23.34 -11.67 24.48
N ALA A 716 23.62 -11.22 25.71
CA ALA A 716 23.38 -9.84 26.12
C ALA A 716 24.16 -8.85 25.25
N LEU A 717 23.54 -7.70 24.92
CA LEU A 717 24.18 -6.61 24.18
C LEU A 717 24.71 -5.55 25.15
N GLY A 718 25.98 -5.17 25.05
CA GLY A 718 26.51 -4.01 25.79
C GLY A 718 25.95 -2.69 25.25
N PRO A 719 26.07 -1.55 25.97
CA PRO A 719 25.58 -0.26 25.50
C PRO A 719 26.08 0.11 24.10
N GLN A 720 25.17 0.56 23.24
CA GLN A 720 25.44 1.05 21.88
C GLN A 720 24.73 2.40 21.67
N PRO A 721 25.29 3.52 22.14
CA PRO A 721 24.57 4.79 22.19
C PRO A 721 24.75 5.68 20.95
N VAL A 722 25.22 5.11 19.82
CA VAL A 722 25.61 5.86 18.62
C VAL A 722 25.14 5.14 17.35
N PHE A 723 24.32 5.83 16.56
CA PHE A 723 24.11 5.56 15.15
C PHE A 723 25.15 6.32 14.31
N ASP A 724 25.77 5.67 13.33
CA ASP A 724 26.87 6.20 12.52
C ASP A 724 26.74 5.82 11.03
N ASP A 725 26.38 6.80 10.20
CA ASP A 725 26.18 6.67 8.75
C ASP A 725 27.45 7.00 7.93
N SER A 726 28.63 6.72 8.47
CA SER A 726 29.91 6.94 7.77
C SER A 726 30.09 6.11 6.49
N GLY A 727 29.24 5.11 6.25
CA GLY A 727 29.21 4.38 4.98
C GLY A 727 27.97 3.51 4.81
N ILE A 728 27.54 3.35 3.56
CA ILE A 728 26.38 2.53 3.16
C ILE A 728 26.40 1.09 3.69
N GLY A 729 27.58 0.57 4.01
CA GLY A 729 27.79 -0.78 4.53
C GLY A 729 27.70 -0.93 6.05
N THR A 730 27.62 0.15 6.85
CA THR A 730 27.83 0.07 8.32
C THR A 730 26.84 -0.86 9.03
N TYR A 731 25.59 -0.87 8.61
CA TYR A 731 24.53 -1.72 9.18
C TYR A 731 24.10 -2.86 8.23
N TRP A 732 24.81 -3.03 7.11
CA TRP A 732 24.53 -4.03 6.09
C TRP A 732 25.24 -5.36 6.38
N ASN A 733 24.52 -6.47 6.20
CA ASN A 733 25.06 -7.81 6.34
C ASN A 733 24.47 -8.71 5.24
N SER A 734 25.27 -9.10 4.25
CA SER A 734 24.83 -10.03 3.19
C SER A 734 24.37 -11.39 3.72
N GLY A 735 24.82 -11.79 4.91
CA GLY A 735 24.30 -12.96 5.62
C GLY A 735 22.85 -12.80 6.09
N ASN A 736 22.43 -11.57 6.42
CA ASN A 736 21.04 -11.22 6.77
C ASN A 736 20.46 -10.10 5.88
N ALA A 737 20.53 -10.32 4.57
CA ALA A 737 20.24 -9.34 3.53
C ALA A 737 18.82 -8.72 3.55
N GLN A 738 17.87 -9.32 4.27
CA GLN A 738 16.49 -8.83 4.39
C GLN A 738 16.21 -8.04 5.69
N ASN A 739 16.97 -8.26 6.77
CA ASN A 739 16.88 -7.45 8.00
C ASN A 739 17.84 -6.25 7.98
N SER A 740 19.03 -6.46 7.43
CA SER A 740 20.13 -5.50 7.51
C SER A 740 19.97 -4.35 6.50
N VAL A 741 20.24 -3.10 6.90
CA VAL A 741 19.93 -1.90 6.10
C VAL A 741 21.19 -1.31 5.47
N LYS A 742 21.09 -0.94 4.18
CA LYS A 742 22.07 -0.10 3.47
C LYS A 742 21.70 1.37 3.66
N VAL A 743 22.28 1.95 4.70
CA VAL A 743 22.11 3.35 5.11
C VAL A 743 22.66 4.32 4.05
N ALA A 744 22.32 5.61 4.15
CA ALA A 744 22.56 6.60 3.09
C ALA A 744 24.05 6.84 2.74
N GLY A 745 24.98 6.54 3.65
CA GLY A 745 26.41 6.82 3.53
C GLY A 745 26.75 8.31 3.64
N SER A 746 25.93 9.09 4.34
CA SER A 746 26.01 10.56 4.38
C SER A 746 27.05 11.13 5.35
N GLY A 747 27.57 10.32 6.28
CA GLY A 747 28.36 10.77 7.42
C GLY A 747 27.53 11.27 8.62
N THR A 748 26.20 11.20 8.54
CA THR A 748 25.30 11.55 9.65
C THR A 748 25.57 10.67 10.87
N ARG A 749 25.71 11.29 12.05
CA ARG A 749 25.92 10.59 13.32
C ARG A 749 24.94 11.08 14.37
N ILE A 750 24.21 10.15 14.99
CA ILE A 750 23.22 10.44 16.05
C ILE A 750 23.68 9.74 17.33
N GLN A 751 24.04 10.54 18.35
CA GLN A 751 24.55 10.04 19.63
C GLN A 751 23.61 10.38 20.77
N ILE A 752 23.25 9.38 21.57
CA ILE A 752 22.54 9.55 22.84
C ILE A 752 23.50 10.18 23.86
N LEU A 753 23.11 11.34 24.42
CA LEU A 753 23.81 12.02 25.51
C LEU A 753 23.16 11.75 26.88
N GLN A 754 21.84 11.57 26.88
CA GLN A 754 21.03 11.24 28.05
C GLN A 754 19.87 10.35 27.61
N GLN A 755 19.54 9.36 28.42
CA GLN A 755 18.39 8.48 28.28
C GLN A 755 17.91 8.20 29.72
N GLY A 756 16.60 8.20 29.96
CA GLY A 756 16.05 7.69 31.22
C GLY A 756 15.59 6.23 31.11
N THR A 757 15.09 5.68 32.22
CA THR A 757 14.71 4.26 32.34
C THR A 757 13.21 4.03 32.59
N THR A 758 12.40 5.10 32.64
CA THR A 758 10.93 5.01 32.80
C THR A 758 10.23 5.20 31.45
N PRO A 759 9.00 4.70 31.27
CA PRO A 759 8.19 4.99 30.08
C PRO A 759 8.04 6.47 29.74
N THR A 760 8.01 7.34 30.75
CA THR A 760 7.86 8.79 30.61
C THR A 760 9.19 9.54 30.44
N SER A 761 10.31 8.83 30.26
CA SER A 761 11.64 9.43 30.25
C SER A 761 11.99 10.08 28.92
N ASP A 762 12.53 11.29 29.01
CA ASP A 762 13.16 11.97 27.88
C ASP A 762 14.46 11.29 27.44
N MET A 763 14.83 11.54 26.19
CA MET A 763 16.14 11.30 25.62
C MET A 763 16.74 12.62 25.11
N VAL A 764 18.04 12.82 25.28
CA VAL A 764 18.77 13.93 24.63
C VAL A 764 19.74 13.34 23.62
N VAL A 765 19.57 13.68 22.35
CA VAL A 765 20.41 13.23 21.24
C VAL A 765 21.26 14.37 20.69
N LYS A 766 22.43 14.05 20.17
CA LYS A 766 23.33 14.93 19.42
C LYS A 766 23.43 14.42 17.99
N ILE A 767 22.96 15.21 17.03
CA ILE A 767 23.11 14.99 15.59
C ILE A 767 24.35 15.75 15.10
N THR A 768 25.13 15.13 14.22
CA THR A 768 26.22 15.75 13.47
C THR A 768 26.06 15.35 12.00
N ASN A 769 25.98 16.33 11.10
CA ASN A 769 25.77 16.16 9.64
C ASN A 769 26.29 17.39 8.85
#